data_AF-A0A7C4APF9-F1
#
_entry.id   AF-A0A7C4APF9-F1
#
_cell.length_a   1.000
_cell.length_b   1.000
_cell.length_c   1.000
_cell.angle_alpha   90.00
_cell.angle_beta   90.00
_cell.angle_gamma   90.00
#
_symmetry.space_group_name_H-M   'P 1'
#
loop_
_entity.id
_entity.type
_entity.pdbx_description
1 polymer ?
#
loop_
_entity_poly.entity_id
_entity_poly.type
_entity_poly.pdbx_seq_one_letter_code
_entity_poly.pdbx_strand_id
1 'polypeptide(L)'
;MRILITTLGIKWALVPELLGFTNPQLIDVYRNHPRRSEIEQQKARYNITPVDELWIICTDDTETHKALKTIGQWQKLLPSSFPIRAWVAQGLFDLITAEDCKKIGGLILQVVMTAAVQYGSDALTLSLVGGRKTMSTDMYRAATIFGCAALLHILDNKIPSHLNNCSPEVFLQPLRETDAGVFTPVVISGRHEPNDAVLESLKRKRGTLLDNVPLPDATALGVDVCTDFYDEVNRLVEEAQHLLYNYRLIISGQREARTNYRALYTLPPRIIRYLQETKVHAEESAKRSASSQYHFITALPKADLHCHFGGFADPGEAIAIARENIPFMKPFQALLDRAFADILPLIAARNPHAIAQKLRNRFGTERTLKKLAQGITDVDEFISMSAFLLLFEAAPELLKHVVFDGIFSERDFCGIGIEAYESLGDIQGSVLLQTEPAIRKAVQLLLKKAKEDNVRYLELRCSPENYTKNGLSGKKVLNLIRQELASDSDITTGVIVIASRHGERDTIDKHVTLVRECLQEENQNEVLAPLVGFDLAGNEQSAAAQEFREMFLPVMERCLHFTIHAGEIADAGSIWQAVYHLNADRIGHGLTLRDQPDLMARFRDRSICIEMCPSSNYQVVGFKDFTVPETESRSVYPLKTYLDSGLTVTINTDNMGISRTSLSCEFIKAAHMTPQGLSLWEIINMIRSGFKASFLPFEKRRELLLKSEGEIMNCIKELMPL
;
A
#
# COMPACT_ATOMS: atom_id res chain seq x y z
N MET A 1 -2.32 11.67 33.56
CA MET A 1 -2.79 13.03 33.84
C MET A 1 -2.75 13.80 32.53
N ARG A 2 -3.86 14.40 32.09
CA ARG A 2 -3.97 15.16 30.85
C ARG A 2 -3.97 16.65 31.14
N ILE A 3 -3.18 17.40 30.38
CA ILE A 3 -2.92 18.82 30.65
C ILE A 3 -3.42 19.64 29.46
N LEU A 4 -4.24 20.66 29.74
CA LEU A 4 -4.51 21.74 28.79
C LEU A 4 -3.54 22.88 29.05
N ILE A 5 -2.78 23.30 28.04
CA ILE A 5 -1.85 24.44 28.15
C ILE A 5 -2.36 25.56 27.26
N THR A 6 -2.50 26.76 27.82
CA THR A 6 -2.94 27.95 27.08
C THR A 6 -2.10 29.16 27.45
N THR A 7 -2.20 30.20 26.63
CA THR A 7 -1.70 31.52 26.96
C THR A 7 -2.86 32.42 27.39
N LEU A 8 -2.57 33.43 28.21
CA LEU A 8 -3.59 34.36 28.72
C LEU A 8 -3.16 35.80 28.47
N GLY A 9 -4.11 36.59 27.96
CA GLY A 9 -4.00 38.05 27.87
C GLY A 9 -4.98 38.70 28.84
N ILE A 10 -5.73 39.70 28.40
CA ILE A 10 -6.66 40.44 29.27
C ILE A 10 -8.02 39.75 29.49
N LYS A 11 -8.39 38.77 28.65
CA LYS A 11 -9.71 38.13 28.66
C LYS A 11 -9.72 36.87 29.53
N TRP A 12 -10.30 36.95 30.72
CA TRP A 12 -10.42 35.80 31.64
C TRP A 12 -11.40 34.72 31.15
N ALA A 13 -12.44 35.12 30.39
CA ALA A 13 -13.50 34.27 29.85
C ALA A 13 -12.99 33.14 28.93
N LEU A 14 -11.77 33.26 28.41
CA LEU A 14 -11.14 32.21 27.63
C LEU A 14 -11.04 30.87 28.40
N VAL A 15 -10.81 30.92 29.72
CA VAL A 15 -10.67 29.73 30.55
C VAL A 15 -11.96 28.90 30.55
N PRO A 16 -13.14 29.45 30.90
CA PRO A 16 -14.38 28.71 30.80
C PRO A 16 -14.73 28.29 29.37
N GLU A 17 -14.37 29.08 28.35
CA GLU A 17 -14.59 28.70 26.95
C GLU A 17 -13.80 27.43 26.56
N LEU A 18 -12.53 27.32 26.97
CA LEU A 18 -11.70 26.16 26.70
C LEU A 18 -12.15 24.93 27.50
N LEU A 19 -12.37 25.12 28.81
CA LEU A 19 -12.84 24.04 29.68
C LEU A 19 -14.25 23.58 29.33
N GLY A 20 -15.10 24.44 28.79
CA GLY A 20 -16.41 24.04 28.26
C GLY A 20 -16.32 23.10 27.05
N PHE A 21 -15.23 23.18 26.30
CA PHE A 21 -14.98 22.31 25.16
C PHE A 21 -14.35 20.98 25.59
N THR A 22 -13.30 21.02 26.41
CA THR A 22 -12.58 19.81 26.86
C THR A 22 -13.32 19.06 27.96
N ASN A 23 -13.95 19.78 28.89
CA ASN A 23 -14.57 19.27 30.11
C ASN A 23 -16.05 19.70 30.24
N PRO A 24 -16.94 19.35 29.28
CA PRO A 24 -18.36 19.72 29.34
C PRO A 24 -19.08 19.21 30.60
N GLN A 25 -18.56 18.15 31.23
CA GLN A 25 -19.06 17.64 32.50
C GLN A 25 -18.74 18.53 33.71
N LEU A 26 -17.71 19.37 33.61
CA LEU A 26 -17.35 20.36 34.62
C LEU A 26 -18.17 21.63 34.43
N ILE A 27 -18.17 22.16 33.20
CA ILE A 27 -18.97 23.31 32.77
C ILE A 27 -19.41 23.08 31.33
N ASP A 28 -20.68 23.27 31.00
CA ASP A 28 -21.20 23.01 29.65
C ASP A 28 -21.61 24.32 28.96
N VAL A 29 -20.63 25.20 28.75
CA VAL A 29 -20.82 26.53 28.15
C VAL A 29 -21.51 26.44 26.78
N TYR A 30 -21.21 25.38 26.01
CA TYR A 30 -21.71 25.16 24.65
C TYR A 30 -23.00 24.32 24.60
N ARG A 31 -23.70 24.05 25.71
CA ARG A 31 -24.90 23.18 25.68
C ARG A 31 -25.95 23.66 24.68
N ASN A 32 -26.18 24.97 24.66
CA ASN A 32 -27.17 25.61 23.79
C ASN A 32 -26.55 26.14 22.48
N HIS A 33 -25.33 25.70 22.12
CA HIS A 33 -24.67 26.19 20.92
C HIS A 33 -25.41 25.74 19.65
N PRO A 34 -25.70 26.62 18.68
CA PRO A 34 -26.51 26.29 17.49
C PRO A 34 -25.88 25.19 16.62
N ARG A 35 -24.55 25.03 16.69
CA ARG A 35 -23.77 23.96 16.01
C ARG A 35 -23.20 22.91 16.96
N ARG A 36 -23.90 22.57 18.05
CA ARG A 36 -23.38 21.62 19.06
C ARG A 36 -23.02 20.25 18.46
N SER A 37 -23.79 19.76 17.50
CA SER A 37 -23.50 18.50 16.82
C SER A 37 -22.13 18.51 16.12
N GLU A 38 -21.77 19.61 15.45
CA GLU A 38 -20.46 19.78 14.80
C GLU A 38 -19.32 19.78 15.82
N ILE A 39 -19.51 20.46 16.96
CA ILE A 39 -18.54 20.51 18.07
C ILE A 39 -18.25 19.09 18.60
N GLU A 40 -19.30 18.29 18.85
CA GLU A 40 -19.14 16.91 19.32
C GLU A 40 -18.51 15.99 18.26
N GLN A 41 -18.87 16.16 16.98
CA GLN A 41 -18.24 15.41 15.89
C GLN A 41 -16.74 15.71 15.79
N GLN A 42 -16.32 16.96 15.96
CA GLN A 42 -14.90 17.31 15.98
C GLN A 42 -14.17 16.66 17.16
N LYS A 43 -14.77 16.69 18.37
CA LYS A 43 -14.19 16.02 19.54
C LYS A 43 -14.01 14.53 19.32
N ALA A 44 -15.02 13.86 18.77
CA ALA A 44 -14.95 12.44 18.44
C ALA A 44 -13.88 12.16 17.37
N ARG A 45 -13.84 12.96 16.30
CA ARG A 45 -12.88 12.82 15.20
C ARG A 45 -11.42 12.91 15.65
N TYR A 46 -11.12 13.81 16.59
CA TYR A 46 -9.77 14.03 17.10
C TYR A 46 -9.52 13.40 18.48
N ASN A 47 -10.43 12.55 18.96
CA ASN A 47 -10.36 11.87 20.26
C ASN A 47 -10.05 12.82 21.44
N ILE A 48 -10.70 13.99 21.46
CA ILE A 48 -10.54 14.98 22.53
C ILE A 48 -11.21 14.44 23.79
N THR A 49 -10.39 14.16 24.81
CA THR A 49 -10.83 13.67 26.11
C THR A 49 -10.72 14.77 27.17
N PRO A 50 -11.48 14.67 28.27
CA PRO A 50 -11.36 15.63 29.36
C PRO A 50 -9.94 15.74 29.92
N VAL A 51 -9.52 16.97 30.20
CA VAL A 51 -8.24 17.24 30.85
C VAL A 51 -8.38 17.22 32.36
N ASP A 52 -7.29 16.91 33.05
CA ASP A 52 -7.24 16.86 34.52
C ASP A 52 -6.81 18.22 35.11
N GLU A 53 -6.09 19.04 34.34
CA GLU A 53 -5.48 20.28 34.81
C GLU A 53 -5.29 21.31 33.69
N LEU A 54 -5.35 22.61 34.03
CA LEU A 54 -5.10 23.73 33.11
C LEU A 54 -3.85 24.52 33.50
N TRP A 55 -2.95 24.70 32.55
CA TRP A 55 -1.72 25.47 32.65
C TRP A 55 -1.83 26.76 31.83
N ILE A 56 -1.51 27.89 32.46
CA ILE A 56 -1.64 29.22 31.88
C ILE A 56 -0.26 29.89 31.83
N ILE A 57 0.10 30.46 30.69
CA ILE A 57 1.32 31.27 30.53
C ILE A 57 0.93 32.69 30.16
N CYS A 58 1.48 33.70 30.84
CA CYS A 58 1.05 35.07 30.64
C CYS A 58 2.12 36.13 30.99
N THR A 59 1.88 37.38 30.57
CA THR A 59 2.72 38.54 30.86
C THR A 59 2.43 39.14 32.23
N ASP A 60 3.41 39.85 32.79
CA ASP A 60 3.33 40.45 34.13
C ASP A 60 2.67 41.84 34.11
N ASP A 61 1.48 41.95 33.52
CA ASP A 61 0.76 43.23 33.41
C ASP A 61 -0.50 43.28 34.28
N THR A 62 -0.92 44.50 34.61
CA THR A 62 -2.04 44.74 35.54
C THR A 62 -3.36 44.12 35.08
N GLU A 63 -3.65 44.14 33.77
CA GLU A 63 -4.91 43.58 33.25
C GLU A 63 -4.89 42.04 33.26
N THR A 64 -3.74 41.44 32.96
CA THR A 64 -3.54 39.99 33.11
C THR A 64 -3.66 39.53 34.56
N HIS A 65 -3.10 40.27 35.52
CA HIS A 65 -3.27 39.99 36.95
C HIS A 65 -4.74 40.10 37.40
N LYS A 66 -5.49 41.08 36.88
CA LYS A 66 -6.94 41.15 37.10
C LYS A 66 -7.64 39.91 36.55
N ALA A 67 -7.30 39.50 35.33
CA ALA A 67 -7.85 38.30 34.71
C ALA A 67 -7.56 37.03 35.54
N LEU A 68 -6.33 36.85 36.01
CA LEU A 68 -5.93 35.73 36.89
C LEU A 68 -6.70 35.75 38.22
N LYS A 69 -6.90 36.94 38.82
CA LYS A 69 -7.72 37.08 40.04
C LYS A 69 -9.16 36.66 39.79
N THR A 70 -9.74 37.07 38.65
CA THR A 70 -11.10 36.66 38.26
C THR A 70 -11.18 35.17 37.97
N ILE A 71 -10.18 34.56 37.34
CA ILE A 71 -10.08 33.10 37.16
C ILE A 71 -10.05 32.40 38.51
N GLY A 72 -9.27 32.89 39.48
CA GLY A 72 -9.22 32.32 40.83
C GLY A 72 -10.53 32.47 41.61
N GLN A 73 -11.30 33.54 41.38
CA GLN A 73 -12.65 33.69 41.93
C GLN A 73 -13.61 32.70 41.27
N TRP A 74 -13.58 32.61 39.94
CA TRP A 74 -14.40 31.68 39.17
C TRP A 74 -14.12 30.21 39.53
N GLN A 75 -12.85 29.83 39.67
CA GLN A 75 -12.41 28.49 40.05
C GLN A 75 -13.02 28.03 41.38
N LYS A 76 -13.16 28.94 42.36
CA LYS A 76 -13.78 28.64 43.66
C LYS A 76 -15.29 28.39 43.58
N LEU A 77 -15.93 28.81 42.49
CA LEU A 77 -17.37 28.63 42.25
C LEU A 77 -17.68 27.37 41.45
N LEU A 78 -16.66 26.64 40.98
CA LEU A 78 -16.85 25.40 40.22
C LEU A 78 -17.52 24.32 41.06
N PRO A 79 -18.35 23.45 40.45
CA PRO A 79 -19.04 22.38 41.15
C PRO A 79 -18.10 21.30 41.72
N SER A 80 -16.89 21.19 41.16
CA SER A 80 -15.82 20.32 41.63
C SER A 80 -14.46 21.01 41.51
N SER A 81 -13.51 20.60 42.36
CA SER A 81 -12.16 21.16 42.34
C SER A 81 -11.46 20.82 41.02
N PHE A 82 -10.96 21.85 40.33
CA PHE A 82 -10.20 21.70 39.09
C PHE A 82 -8.88 22.50 39.20
N PRO A 83 -7.71 21.85 39.13
CA PRO A 83 -6.42 22.54 39.26
C PRO A 83 -6.14 23.50 38.09
N ILE A 84 -5.76 24.74 38.43
CA ILE A 84 -5.31 25.76 37.48
C ILE A 84 -3.98 26.31 37.99
N ARG A 85 -2.94 26.28 37.14
CA ARG A 85 -1.61 26.82 37.46
C ARG A 85 -1.24 27.88 36.43
N ALA A 86 -0.70 29.01 36.90
CA ALA A 86 -0.25 30.08 36.02
C ALA A 86 1.23 30.41 36.22
N TRP A 87 1.94 30.60 35.11
CA TRP A 87 3.29 31.14 35.06
C TRP A 87 3.23 32.57 34.52
N VAL A 88 3.75 33.50 35.29
CA VAL A 88 3.78 34.94 34.99
C VAL A 88 5.21 35.32 34.66
N ALA A 89 5.45 35.81 33.45
CA ALA A 89 6.79 36.25 33.00
C ALA A 89 7.19 37.55 33.71
N GLN A 90 7.89 37.45 34.83
CA GLN A 90 8.17 38.55 35.75
C GLN A 90 8.91 39.70 35.05
N GLY A 91 8.41 40.93 35.23
CA GLY A 91 8.97 42.12 34.61
C GLY A 91 8.69 42.29 33.12
N LEU A 92 7.92 41.38 32.49
CA LEU A 92 7.55 41.45 31.08
C LEU A 92 6.10 41.92 30.92
N PHE A 93 5.91 43.24 30.85
CA PHE A 93 4.59 43.88 30.80
C PHE A 93 3.93 43.86 29.41
N ASP A 94 4.71 43.95 28.34
CA ASP A 94 4.24 43.92 26.95
C ASP A 94 5.31 43.33 26.03
N LEU A 95 4.91 42.94 24.82
CA LEU A 95 5.77 42.33 23.81
C LEU A 95 6.08 43.34 22.70
N ILE A 96 6.98 44.27 23.01
CA ILE A 96 7.32 45.40 22.11
C ILE A 96 8.58 45.07 21.30
N THR A 97 9.58 44.47 21.93
CA THR A 97 10.87 44.14 21.29
C THR A 97 10.97 42.67 20.90
N ALA A 98 11.88 42.35 19.98
CA ALA A 98 12.18 40.96 19.63
C ALA A 98 12.71 40.17 20.83
N GLU A 99 13.42 40.82 21.76
CA GLU A 99 13.92 40.21 22.99
C GLU A 99 12.76 39.83 23.93
N ASP A 100 11.74 40.69 24.05
CA ASP A 100 10.54 40.39 24.84
C ASP A 100 9.80 39.17 24.27
N CYS A 101 9.65 39.10 22.95
CA CYS A 101 9.07 37.94 22.27
C CYS A 101 9.88 36.66 22.51
N LYS A 102 11.22 36.74 22.51
CA LYS A 102 12.07 35.59 22.84
C LYS A 102 11.93 35.15 24.29
N LYS A 103 11.85 36.09 25.24
CA LYS A 103 11.67 35.79 26.67
C LYS A 103 10.35 35.05 26.93
N ILE A 104 9.24 35.55 26.39
CA ILE A 104 7.95 34.86 26.54
C ILE A 104 7.91 33.53 25.78
N GLY A 105 8.50 33.48 24.58
CA GLY A 105 8.63 32.24 23.82
C GLY A 105 9.47 31.19 24.55
N GLY A 106 10.53 31.62 25.23
CA GLY A 106 11.35 30.77 26.10
C GLY A 106 10.53 30.14 27.21
N LEU A 107 9.74 30.94 27.94
CA LEU A 107 8.86 30.43 28.99
C LEU A 107 7.82 29.44 28.44
N ILE A 108 7.20 29.73 27.29
CA ILE A 108 6.25 28.81 26.63
C ILE A 108 6.93 27.47 26.33
N LEU A 109 8.11 27.50 25.69
CA LEU A 109 8.85 26.29 25.36
C LEU A 109 9.22 25.49 26.63
N GLN A 110 9.62 26.17 27.71
CA GLN A 110 9.96 25.50 28.96
C GLN A 110 8.76 24.81 29.61
N VAL A 111 7.61 25.49 29.69
CA VAL A 111 6.40 24.94 30.31
C VAL A 111 5.87 23.75 29.51
N VAL A 112 5.81 23.86 28.17
CA VAL A 112 5.36 22.75 27.30
C VAL A 112 6.34 21.57 27.36
N MET A 113 7.64 21.82 27.31
CA MET A 113 8.65 20.77 27.49
C MET A 113 8.49 20.08 28.86
N THR A 114 8.31 20.84 29.94
CA THR A 114 8.13 20.28 31.29
C THR A 114 6.91 19.35 31.33
N ALA A 115 5.80 19.76 30.73
CA ALA A 115 4.61 18.94 30.61
C ALA A 115 4.87 17.66 29.79
N ALA A 116 5.55 17.79 28.64
CA ALA A 116 5.81 16.69 27.73
C ALA A 116 6.75 15.64 28.34
N VAL A 117 7.77 16.10 29.06
CA VAL A 117 8.73 15.22 29.76
C VAL A 117 8.08 14.50 30.94
N GLN A 118 7.17 15.16 31.66
CA GLN A 118 6.55 14.61 32.87
C GLN A 118 5.37 13.68 32.57
N TYR A 119 4.54 14.02 31.57
CA TYR A 119 3.27 13.33 31.31
C TYR A 119 3.18 12.68 29.92
N GLY A 120 4.14 12.94 29.04
CA GLY A 120 4.12 12.50 27.64
C GLY A 120 3.36 13.48 26.73
N SER A 121 3.77 13.58 25.47
CA SER A 121 3.16 14.46 24.46
C SER A 121 1.67 14.14 24.22
N ASP A 122 1.29 12.87 24.28
CA ASP A 122 -0.10 12.42 24.06
C ASP A 122 -1.05 12.79 25.21
N ALA A 123 -0.50 13.27 26.33
CA ALA A 123 -1.29 13.79 27.43
C ALA A 123 -1.56 15.30 27.29
N LEU A 124 -0.95 15.99 26.32
CA LEU A 124 -1.00 17.44 26.21
C LEU A 124 -2.02 17.89 25.16
N THR A 125 -2.88 18.81 25.55
CA THR A 125 -3.71 19.60 24.63
C THR A 125 -3.23 21.05 24.69
N LEU A 126 -2.89 21.66 23.56
CA LEU A 126 -2.40 23.04 23.52
C LEU A 126 -3.45 23.95 22.89
N SER A 127 -3.62 25.15 23.45
CA SER A 127 -4.53 26.18 22.94
C SER A 127 -3.75 27.31 22.29
N LEU A 128 -4.12 27.64 21.06
CA LEU A 128 -3.57 28.76 20.30
C LEU A 128 -4.27 30.09 20.62
N VAL A 129 -5.22 30.09 21.55
CA VAL A 129 -6.03 31.27 21.91
C VAL A 129 -5.45 31.95 23.13
N GLY A 130 -5.63 33.26 23.17
CA GLY A 130 -5.21 34.10 24.27
C GLY A 130 -3.79 34.63 24.08
N GLY A 131 -3.33 35.38 25.07
CA GLY A 131 -2.00 35.98 25.05
C GLY A 131 -1.89 37.24 24.20
N ARG A 132 -0.67 37.79 24.19
CA ARG A 132 -0.25 38.95 23.39
C ARG A 132 0.37 38.48 22.07
N LYS A 133 0.78 39.44 21.22
CA LYS A 133 1.37 39.19 19.89
C LYS A 133 2.42 38.07 19.95
N THR A 134 2.47 37.22 18.91
CA THR A 134 3.37 36.05 18.73
C THR A 134 3.16 34.84 19.64
N MET A 135 2.52 34.95 20.80
CA MET A 135 2.36 33.84 21.75
C MET A 135 1.66 32.59 21.16
N SER A 136 0.68 32.78 20.27
CA SER A 136 0.05 31.67 19.54
C SER A 136 1.02 30.96 18.58
N THR A 137 1.94 31.70 17.95
CA THR A 137 2.99 31.14 17.10
C THR A 137 4.00 30.37 17.93
N ASP A 138 4.37 30.88 19.10
CA ASP A 138 5.28 30.19 20.03
C ASP A 138 4.64 28.92 20.61
N MET A 139 3.34 28.93 20.89
CA MET A 139 2.59 27.73 21.32
C MET A 139 2.53 26.67 20.21
N TYR A 140 2.23 27.08 18.97
CA TYR A 140 2.29 26.18 17.81
C TYR A 140 3.69 25.59 17.64
N ARG A 141 4.73 26.43 17.75
CA ARG A 141 6.13 25.99 17.67
C ARG A 141 6.46 24.99 18.79
N ALA A 142 6.01 25.22 20.01
CA ALA A 142 6.19 24.28 21.12
C ALA A 142 5.53 22.92 20.83
N ALA A 143 4.32 22.91 20.26
CA ALA A 143 3.65 21.69 19.83
C ALA A 143 4.46 20.92 18.78
N THR A 144 5.05 21.59 17.80
CA THR A 144 5.86 20.93 16.75
C THR A 144 7.19 20.38 17.26
N ILE A 145 7.74 20.94 18.35
CA ILE A 145 9.03 20.51 18.91
C ILE A 145 8.82 19.39 19.94
N PHE A 146 7.84 19.54 20.83
CA PHE A 146 7.65 18.66 21.98
C PHE A 146 6.46 17.70 21.85
N GLY A 147 5.65 17.85 20.80
CA GLY A 147 4.46 17.05 20.54
C GLY A 147 3.26 17.43 21.39
N CYS A 148 2.07 17.08 20.91
CA CYS A 148 0.80 17.21 21.64
C CYS A 148 -0.27 16.29 21.05
N ALA A 149 -1.29 15.94 21.83
CA ALA A 149 -2.46 15.20 21.34
C ALA A 149 -3.34 16.01 20.39
N ALA A 150 -3.51 17.31 20.66
CA ALA A 150 -4.33 18.20 19.85
C ALA A 150 -3.97 19.68 20.03
N LEU A 151 -4.20 20.47 18.97
CA LEU A 151 -4.17 21.92 18.99
C LEU A 151 -5.56 22.50 18.86
N LEU A 152 -5.95 23.32 19.84
CA LEU A 152 -7.26 23.95 19.93
C LEU A 152 -7.20 25.44 19.58
N HIS A 153 -8.31 25.95 19.05
CA HIS A 153 -8.60 27.37 18.97
C HIS A 153 -10.08 27.62 19.25
N ILE A 154 -10.43 28.79 19.74
CA ILE A 154 -11.79 29.32 19.83
C ILE A 154 -11.84 30.53 18.92
N LEU A 155 -12.72 30.49 17.93
CA LEU A 155 -12.97 31.62 17.04
C LEU A 155 -14.07 32.47 17.67
N ASP A 156 -13.82 33.77 17.85
CA ASP A 156 -14.78 34.72 18.42
C ASP A 156 -15.30 35.71 17.35
N ASN A 157 -16.62 35.74 17.14
CA ASN A 157 -17.25 36.69 16.22
C ASN A 157 -17.89 37.86 16.98
N LYS A 158 -17.11 38.94 17.21
CA LYS A 158 -17.56 40.19 17.85
C LYS A 158 -18.28 39.95 19.19
N ILE A 159 -17.50 39.67 20.23
CA ILE A 159 -18.00 39.39 21.58
C ILE A 159 -18.90 40.53 22.08
N PRO A 160 -20.16 40.25 22.48
CA PRO A 160 -21.06 41.21 23.10
C PRO A 160 -20.45 41.88 24.33
N SER A 161 -20.74 43.17 24.52
CA SER A 161 -20.19 43.94 25.65
C SER A 161 -20.60 43.41 27.03
N HIS A 162 -21.76 42.75 27.13
CA HIS A 162 -22.23 42.15 28.38
C HIS A 162 -21.43 40.91 28.79
N LEU A 163 -20.78 40.21 27.85
CA LEU A 163 -19.90 39.07 28.13
C LEU A 163 -18.47 39.52 28.46
N ASN A 164 -17.99 40.63 27.90
CA ASN A 164 -16.64 41.14 28.19
C ASN A 164 -16.48 41.61 29.64
N ASN A 165 -17.55 42.12 30.27
CA ASN A 165 -17.56 42.63 31.64
C ASN A 165 -18.49 41.82 32.55
N CYS A 166 -18.75 40.56 32.21
CA CYS A 166 -19.68 39.73 32.99
C CYS A 166 -19.06 39.31 34.33
N SER A 167 -19.93 38.97 35.28
CA SER A 167 -19.50 38.36 36.54
C SER A 167 -19.10 36.88 36.31
N PRO A 168 -18.23 36.31 37.15
CA PRO A 168 -17.81 34.91 37.04
C PRO A 168 -18.94 33.89 36.94
N GLU A 169 -20.06 34.16 37.61
CA GLU A 169 -21.21 33.26 37.70
C GLU A 169 -21.87 32.99 36.34
N VAL A 170 -21.72 33.90 35.38
CA VAL A 170 -22.31 33.75 34.03
C VAL A 170 -21.76 32.51 33.33
N PHE A 171 -20.49 32.16 33.55
CA PHE A 171 -19.84 31.00 32.93
C PHE A 171 -19.98 29.69 33.73
N LEU A 172 -20.79 29.68 34.80
CA LEU A 172 -21.14 28.45 35.53
C LEU A 172 -22.37 27.75 34.95
N GLN A 173 -23.13 28.46 34.11
CA GLN A 173 -24.32 27.94 33.45
C GLN A 173 -24.09 27.91 31.93
N PRO A 174 -24.82 27.05 31.20
CA PRO A 174 -24.83 27.12 29.75
C PRO A 174 -25.19 28.53 29.25
N LEU A 175 -24.41 29.04 28.30
CA LEU A 175 -24.73 30.33 27.68
C LEU A 175 -26.05 30.22 26.90
N ARG A 176 -26.72 31.36 26.74
CA ARG A 176 -27.88 31.45 25.83
C ARG A 176 -27.44 31.13 24.41
N GLU A 177 -28.32 30.59 23.59
CA GLU A 177 -28.01 30.19 22.21
C GLU A 177 -27.31 31.31 21.41
N THR A 178 -27.79 32.55 21.54
CA THR A 178 -27.21 33.74 20.89
C THR A 178 -25.79 34.06 21.35
N ASP A 179 -25.50 33.84 22.63
CA ASP A 179 -24.21 34.14 23.26
C ASP A 179 -23.22 32.99 23.05
N ALA A 180 -23.70 31.74 23.10
CA ALA A 180 -22.91 30.56 22.79
C ALA A 180 -22.42 30.60 21.34
N GLY A 181 -23.30 30.96 20.38
CA GLY A 181 -22.98 31.01 18.95
C GLY A 181 -21.90 32.03 18.55
N VAL A 182 -21.47 32.90 19.48
CA VAL A 182 -20.33 33.82 19.28
C VAL A 182 -19.00 33.09 19.27
N PHE A 183 -18.91 31.98 20.01
CA PHE A 183 -17.68 31.22 20.23
C PHE A 183 -17.74 29.89 19.47
N THR A 184 -16.85 29.71 18.50
CA THR A 184 -16.72 28.43 17.78
C THR A 184 -15.42 27.76 18.17
N PRO A 185 -15.44 26.76 19.08
CA PRO A 185 -14.26 25.96 19.34
C PRO A 185 -13.94 25.08 18.14
N VAL A 186 -12.66 25.03 17.77
CA VAL A 186 -12.15 24.26 16.64
C VAL A 186 -10.87 23.52 17.04
N VAL A 187 -10.74 22.30 16.54
CA VAL A 187 -9.46 21.57 16.58
C VAL A 187 -8.69 21.90 15.30
N ILE A 188 -7.60 22.67 15.44
CA ILE A 188 -6.77 23.12 14.31
C ILE A 188 -6.03 21.94 13.68
N SER A 189 -5.51 21.04 14.52
CA SER A 189 -4.85 19.81 14.10
C SER A 189 -4.88 18.77 15.22
N GLY A 190 -4.87 17.49 14.83
CA GLY A 190 -4.73 16.37 15.77
C GLY A 190 -3.29 16.22 16.30
N ARG A 191 -2.88 14.97 16.53
CA ARG A 191 -1.58 14.62 17.15
C ARG A 191 -0.40 15.23 16.39
N HIS A 192 0.49 15.90 17.13
CA HIS A 192 1.83 16.31 16.69
C HIS A 192 2.86 15.40 17.34
N GLU A 193 3.72 14.80 16.53
CA GLU A 193 4.84 14.01 17.03
C GLU A 193 5.98 14.92 17.50
N PRO A 194 6.65 14.58 18.62
CA PRO A 194 7.81 15.31 19.06
C PRO A 194 9.01 15.17 18.10
N ASN A 195 9.89 16.15 18.11
CA ASN A 195 11.18 16.05 17.44
C ASN A 195 12.15 15.24 18.31
N ASP A 196 12.27 13.94 18.03
CA ASP A 196 13.12 12.99 18.77
C ASP A 196 14.57 13.47 18.92
N ALA A 197 15.16 14.07 17.88
CA ALA A 197 16.54 14.54 17.90
C ALA A 197 16.74 15.71 18.86
N VAL A 198 15.79 16.63 18.91
CA VAL A 198 15.79 17.75 19.86
C VAL A 198 15.56 17.24 21.28
N LEU A 199 14.55 16.38 21.50
CA LEU A 199 14.24 15.82 22.80
C LEU A 199 15.40 15.02 23.39
N GLU A 200 16.02 14.13 22.62
CA GLU A 200 17.17 13.35 23.09
C GLU A 200 18.37 14.25 23.43
N SER A 201 18.60 15.29 22.64
CA SER A 201 19.67 16.26 22.92
C SER A 201 19.40 17.07 24.20
N LEU A 202 18.15 17.47 24.43
CA LEU A 202 17.73 18.14 25.67
C LEU A 202 17.84 17.21 26.88
N LYS A 203 17.41 15.95 26.79
CA LYS A 203 17.55 14.96 27.88
C LYS A 203 19.00 14.78 28.32
N ARG A 204 19.95 14.74 27.36
CA ARG A 204 21.39 14.59 27.64
C ARG A 204 22.01 15.81 28.32
N LYS A 205 21.41 17.00 28.19
CA LYS A 205 21.89 18.26 28.78
C LYS A 205 21.25 18.58 30.14
N ARG A 206 20.52 17.65 30.77
CA ARG A 206 19.93 17.84 32.10
C ARG A 206 20.98 18.29 33.13
N GLY A 207 20.68 19.37 33.86
CA GLY A 207 21.45 19.82 35.03
C GLY A 207 22.27 21.11 34.87
N THR A 208 22.23 21.81 33.73
CA THR A 208 23.03 23.06 33.55
C THR A 208 22.26 24.26 32.99
N LEU A 209 21.15 24.06 32.26
CA LEU A 209 20.34 25.12 31.60
C LEU A 209 18.83 24.82 31.61
N LEU A 210 18.46 23.73 32.30
CA LEU A 210 17.20 22.99 32.20
C LEU A 210 16.56 22.86 33.58
N ASP A 211 16.71 23.88 34.43
CA ASP A 211 15.94 23.93 35.67
C ASP A 211 14.48 24.05 35.25
N ASN A 212 13.73 22.97 35.49
CA ASN A 212 12.30 22.91 35.21
C ASN A 212 11.67 24.17 35.79
N VAL A 213 10.89 24.89 34.99
CA VAL A 213 10.10 25.98 35.54
C VAL A 213 9.26 25.37 36.65
N PRO A 214 9.41 25.84 37.91
CA PRO A 214 8.82 25.15 39.04
C PRO A 214 7.31 25.05 38.86
N LEU A 215 6.75 23.90 39.25
CA LEU A 215 5.30 23.72 39.26
C LEU A 215 4.70 24.66 40.32
N PRO A 216 3.80 25.60 39.96
CA PRO A 216 3.23 26.55 40.91
C PRO A 216 2.41 25.83 41.99
N ASP A 217 2.76 25.98 43.26
CA ASP A 217 1.95 25.51 44.39
C ASP A 217 0.73 26.43 44.67
N ALA A 218 0.78 27.67 44.16
CA ALA A 218 -0.28 28.67 44.21
C ALA A 218 -0.89 28.91 42.81
N THR A 219 -1.99 29.66 42.73
CA THR A 219 -2.72 29.95 41.47
C THR A 219 -1.85 30.66 40.42
N ALA A 220 -0.79 31.36 40.84
CA ALA A 220 0.17 32.00 39.94
C ALA A 220 1.58 32.02 40.56
N LEU A 221 2.60 31.87 39.72
CA LEU A 221 4.02 31.94 40.07
C LEU A 221 4.74 32.93 39.13
N GLY A 222 5.45 33.90 39.70
CA GLY A 222 6.37 34.75 38.95
C GLY A 222 7.62 33.97 38.58
N VAL A 223 8.03 34.06 37.30
CA VAL A 223 9.22 33.39 36.77
C VAL A 223 10.10 34.43 36.10
N ASP A 224 11.38 34.45 36.47
CA ASP A 224 12.40 35.22 35.77
C ASP A 224 12.61 34.64 34.36
N VAL A 225 12.46 35.50 33.34
CA VAL A 225 12.54 35.10 31.93
C VAL A 225 13.83 35.58 31.27
N CYS A 226 14.56 34.67 30.62
CA CYS A 226 15.72 34.97 29.78
C CYS A 226 15.56 34.36 28.38
N THR A 227 16.48 34.68 27.47
CA THR A 227 16.45 34.13 26.09
C THR A 227 17.25 32.84 25.93
N ASP A 228 18.07 32.45 26.91
CA ASP A 228 19.04 31.35 26.77
C ASP A 228 18.38 30.03 26.37
N PHE A 229 17.25 29.69 27.00
CA PHE A 229 16.51 28.46 26.67
C PHE A 229 15.90 28.52 25.26
N TYR A 230 15.38 29.69 24.87
CA TYR A 230 14.82 29.89 23.53
C TYR A 230 15.89 29.73 22.46
N ASP A 231 17.07 30.33 22.68
CA ASP A 231 18.20 30.29 21.74
C ASP A 231 18.81 28.88 21.69
N GLU A 232 18.90 28.17 22.82
CA GLU A 232 19.37 26.78 22.86
C GLU A 232 18.43 25.82 22.12
N VAL A 233 17.11 25.94 22.33
CA VAL A 233 16.13 25.13 21.59
C VAL A 233 16.22 25.40 20.08
N ASN A 234 16.40 26.66 19.67
CA ASN A 234 16.62 26.99 18.25
C ASN A 234 17.87 26.32 17.69
N ARG A 235 18.99 26.43 18.40
CA ARG A 235 20.26 25.80 18.01
C ARG A 235 20.10 24.29 17.85
N LEU A 236 19.38 23.64 18.77
CA LEU A 236 19.10 22.19 18.69
C LEU A 236 18.18 21.81 17.53
N VAL A 237 17.17 22.63 17.22
CA VAL A 237 16.30 22.42 16.06
C VAL A 237 17.11 22.52 14.76
N GLU A 238 17.99 23.50 14.63
CA GLU A 238 18.90 23.64 13.49
C GLU A 238 19.86 22.44 13.37
N GLU A 239 20.50 22.04 14.47
CA GLU A 239 21.37 20.86 14.51
C GLU A 239 20.64 19.57 14.09
N ALA A 240 19.42 19.37 14.58
CA ALA A 240 18.58 18.24 14.21
C ALA A 240 18.27 18.22 12.71
N GLN A 241 17.98 19.38 12.11
CA GLN A 241 17.73 19.49 10.67
C GLN A 241 18.98 19.14 9.85
N HIS A 242 20.17 19.61 10.27
CA HIS A 242 21.43 19.26 9.62
C HIS A 242 21.75 17.77 9.70
N LEU A 243 21.53 17.14 10.87
CA LEU A 243 21.71 15.70 11.05
C LEU A 243 20.76 14.90 10.15
N LEU A 244 19.50 15.31 10.07
CA LEU A 244 18.51 14.64 9.22
C LEU A 244 18.86 14.77 7.73
N TYR A 245 19.33 15.95 7.30
CA TYR A 245 19.80 16.16 5.93
C TYR A 245 21.01 15.29 5.60
N ASN A 246 22.02 15.25 6.48
CA ASN A 246 23.20 14.40 6.30
C ASN A 246 22.84 12.91 6.30
N TYR A 247 21.94 12.48 7.18
CA TYR A 247 21.42 11.12 7.20
C TYR A 247 20.74 10.74 5.88
N ARG A 248 19.93 11.64 5.32
CA ARG A 248 19.31 11.46 3.99
C ARG A 248 20.36 11.31 2.89
N LEU A 249 21.41 12.13 2.89
CA LEU A 249 22.51 12.02 1.92
C LEU A 249 23.29 10.70 2.06
N ILE A 250 23.54 10.24 3.29
CA ILE A 250 24.26 8.98 3.54
C ILE A 250 23.45 7.79 3.03
N ILE A 251 22.16 7.71 3.35
CA ILE A 251 21.33 6.58 2.90
C ILE A 251 21.18 6.61 1.38
N SER A 252 20.87 7.78 0.79
CA SER A 252 20.65 7.89 -0.65
C SER A 252 21.94 7.79 -1.49
N GLY A 253 23.10 8.07 -0.91
CA GLY A 253 24.37 8.20 -1.65
C GLY A 253 25.40 7.09 -1.43
N GLN A 254 25.38 6.35 -0.30
CA GLN A 254 26.48 5.41 0.02
C GLN A 254 26.09 3.94 0.16
N ARG A 255 24.80 3.58 0.29
CA ARG A 255 24.40 2.19 0.56
C ARG A 255 23.42 1.58 -0.43
N GLU A 256 22.77 2.37 -1.28
CA GLU A 256 21.67 1.89 -2.12
C GLU A 256 22.05 1.88 -3.60
N ALA A 257 21.92 0.72 -4.25
CA ALA A 257 22.08 0.62 -5.69
C ALA A 257 20.92 1.32 -6.44
N ARG A 258 19.75 1.48 -5.80
CA ARG A 258 18.61 2.27 -6.30
C ARG A 258 17.84 2.97 -5.18
N THR A 259 17.44 4.21 -5.45
CA THR A 259 16.61 5.02 -4.54
C THR A 259 15.17 4.52 -4.46
N ASN A 260 14.63 4.51 -3.26
CA ASN A 260 13.23 4.21 -2.95
C ASN A 260 12.31 5.45 -3.12
N TYR A 261 11.08 5.39 -2.62
CA TYR A 261 10.16 6.53 -2.54
C TYR A 261 10.76 7.67 -1.71
N ARG A 262 10.60 8.92 -2.17
CA ARG A 262 11.23 10.07 -1.52
C ARG A 262 10.65 10.29 -0.13
N ALA A 263 9.35 10.04 0.05
CA ALA A 263 8.69 10.17 1.35
C ALA A 263 9.27 9.24 2.43
N LEU A 264 9.80 8.07 2.07
CA LEU A 264 10.38 7.14 3.05
C LEU A 264 11.61 7.72 3.75
N TYR A 265 12.41 8.51 3.04
CA TYR A 265 13.58 9.19 3.64
C TYR A 265 13.18 10.39 4.53
N THR A 266 11.90 10.72 4.60
CA THR A 266 11.37 11.71 5.55
C THR A 266 10.91 11.11 6.87
N LEU A 267 10.82 9.78 6.94
CA LEU A 267 10.45 9.06 8.15
C LEU A 267 11.51 9.23 9.26
N PRO A 268 11.12 9.15 10.54
CA PRO A 268 12.05 9.04 11.65
C PRO A 268 13.10 7.94 11.43
N PRO A 269 14.39 8.16 11.79
CA PRO A 269 15.46 7.18 11.57
C PRO A 269 15.17 5.79 12.16
N ARG A 270 14.43 5.73 13.29
CA ARG A 270 13.98 4.46 13.91
C ARG A 270 13.13 3.62 12.97
N ILE A 271 12.21 4.24 12.22
CA ILE A 271 11.34 3.54 11.26
C ILE A 271 12.14 3.11 10.04
N ILE A 272 12.99 3.99 9.51
CA ILE A 272 13.82 3.66 8.35
C ILE A 272 14.67 2.43 8.66
N ARG A 273 15.32 2.42 9.82
CA ARG A 273 16.09 1.27 10.30
C ARG A 273 15.22 0.03 10.44
N TYR A 274 14.03 0.16 11.05
CA TYR A 274 13.08 -0.95 11.15
C TYR A 274 12.73 -1.54 9.77
N LEU A 275 12.42 -0.71 8.76
CA LEU A 275 12.11 -1.18 7.40
C LEU A 275 13.31 -1.84 6.72
N GLN A 276 14.54 -1.36 6.99
CA GLN A 276 15.77 -1.90 6.41
C GLN A 276 16.21 -3.22 7.06
N GLU A 277 16.00 -3.36 8.37
CA GLU A 277 16.46 -4.50 9.18
C GLU A 277 15.39 -5.59 9.34
N THR A 278 14.10 -5.24 9.29
CA THR A 278 13.01 -6.23 9.35
C THR A 278 12.97 -7.02 8.06
N LYS A 279 13.36 -8.29 8.16
CA LYS A 279 13.40 -9.23 7.06
C LYS A 279 12.18 -10.13 7.10
N VAL A 280 11.57 -10.30 5.93
CA VAL A 280 10.59 -11.34 5.67
C VAL A 280 11.39 -12.62 5.45
N HIS A 281 11.38 -13.49 6.44
CA HIS A 281 12.18 -14.71 6.45
C HIS A 281 11.32 -15.97 6.27
N ALA A 282 12.02 -17.06 5.94
CA ALA A 282 11.50 -18.41 5.85
C ALA A 282 10.74 -18.90 7.11
N GLU A 283 11.19 -18.52 8.31
CA GLU A 283 10.72 -19.12 9.57
C GLU A 283 9.41 -18.51 10.13
N GLU A 284 9.14 -17.21 9.91
CA GLU A 284 7.92 -16.54 10.43
C GLU A 284 6.70 -16.70 9.49
N SER A 285 6.93 -16.97 8.21
CA SER A 285 5.90 -17.10 7.16
C SER A 285 5.15 -18.43 7.14
N ALA A 286 5.60 -19.44 7.89
CA ALA A 286 4.97 -20.76 7.94
C ALA A 286 3.53 -20.71 8.49
N LYS A 287 3.15 -19.63 9.20
CA LYS A 287 1.78 -19.32 9.60
C LYS A 287 1.19 -18.26 8.65
N ARG A 288 0.91 -18.65 7.40
CA ARG A 288 0.44 -17.81 6.27
C ARG A 288 -0.69 -16.80 6.60
N SER A 289 -1.48 -16.99 7.66
CA SER A 289 -2.64 -16.15 7.99
C SER A 289 -2.52 -15.33 9.29
N ALA A 290 -1.39 -15.38 10.01
CA ALA A 290 -1.28 -14.79 11.35
C ALA A 290 -0.04 -13.92 11.61
N SER A 291 0.88 -13.76 10.65
CA SER A 291 2.04 -12.88 10.83
C SER A 291 1.70 -11.43 10.45
N SER A 292 2.14 -10.47 11.28
CA SER A 292 2.00 -9.04 11.02
C SER A 292 2.62 -8.61 9.68
N GLN A 293 3.67 -9.30 9.24
CA GLN A 293 4.36 -9.07 7.96
C GLN A 293 3.51 -9.45 6.75
N TYR A 294 2.78 -10.58 6.79
CA TYR A 294 1.87 -10.96 5.70
C TYR A 294 0.79 -9.89 5.52
N HIS A 295 0.16 -9.49 6.63
CA HIS A 295 -0.87 -8.46 6.62
C HIS A 295 -0.34 -7.14 6.06
N PHE A 296 0.87 -6.75 6.44
CA PHE A 296 1.53 -5.56 5.89
C PHE A 296 1.72 -5.64 4.38
N ILE A 297 2.33 -6.72 3.86
CA ILE A 297 2.58 -6.89 2.42
C ILE A 297 1.26 -6.87 1.62
N THR A 298 0.23 -7.53 2.14
CA THR A 298 -1.10 -7.54 1.52
C THR A 298 -1.71 -6.15 1.50
N ALA A 299 -1.52 -5.35 2.55
CA ALA A 299 -2.02 -3.97 2.62
C ALA A 299 -1.26 -2.98 1.73
N LEU A 300 -0.01 -3.27 1.31
CA LEU A 300 0.74 -2.36 0.43
C LEU A 300 0.09 -2.28 -0.97
N PRO A 301 0.05 -1.10 -1.61
CA PRO A 301 -0.41 -0.98 -2.99
C PRO A 301 0.60 -1.64 -3.93
N LYS A 302 0.14 -2.46 -4.86
CA LYS A 302 1.02 -3.21 -5.77
C LYS A 302 0.64 -3.01 -7.24
N ALA A 303 1.60 -3.29 -8.12
CA ALA A 303 1.41 -3.33 -9.56
C ALA A 303 1.83 -4.72 -10.07
N ASP A 304 0.96 -5.38 -10.83
CA ASP A 304 1.27 -6.65 -11.49
C ASP A 304 1.45 -6.39 -12.99
N LEU A 305 2.68 -6.57 -13.47
CA LEU A 305 3.04 -6.32 -14.87
C LEU A 305 3.08 -7.60 -15.71
N HIS A 306 2.98 -8.77 -15.08
CA HIS A 306 3.10 -10.07 -15.73
C HIS A 306 2.07 -11.03 -15.16
N CYS A 307 0.84 -10.91 -15.67
CA CYS A 307 -0.30 -11.77 -15.31
C CYS A 307 -0.98 -12.30 -16.58
N HIS A 308 -0.91 -13.60 -16.82
CA HIS A 308 -1.53 -14.26 -17.97
C HIS A 308 -3.02 -14.54 -17.73
N PHE A 309 -3.85 -14.09 -18.66
CA PHE A 309 -5.29 -14.32 -18.62
C PHE A 309 -5.67 -15.81 -18.70
N GLY A 310 -4.83 -16.64 -19.31
CA GLY A 310 -5.09 -18.06 -19.47
C GLY A 310 -4.89 -18.90 -18.21
N GLY A 311 -4.10 -18.43 -17.24
CA GLY A 311 -3.62 -19.25 -16.12
C GLY A 311 -3.94 -18.71 -14.73
N PHE A 312 -4.78 -17.68 -14.61
CA PHE A 312 -5.05 -17.04 -13.32
C PHE A 312 -6.05 -17.78 -12.44
N ALA A 313 -6.95 -18.59 -13.02
CA ALA A 313 -8.10 -19.14 -12.33
C ALA A 313 -7.71 -20.39 -11.53
N ASP A 314 -8.05 -20.41 -10.24
CA ASP A 314 -7.97 -21.64 -9.47
C ASP A 314 -9.10 -22.61 -9.86
N PRO A 315 -9.04 -23.89 -9.46
CA PRO A 315 -10.08 -24.87 -9.82
C PRO A 315 -11.50 -24.48 -9.42
N GLY A 316 -11.70 -23.76 -8.31
CA GLY A 316 -13.03 -23.29 -7.89
C GLY A 316 -13.56 -22.18 -8.80
N GLU A 317 -12.68 -21.30 -9.27
CA GLU A 317 -13.00 -20.27 -10.23
C GLU A 317 -13.22 -20.80 -11.64
N ALA A 318 -12.46 -21.81 -12.05
CA ALA A 318 -12.70 -22.53 -13.30
C ALA A 318 -14.13 -23.13 -13.32
N ILE A 319 -14.60 -23.69 -12.20
CA ILE A 319 -16.00 -24.13 -12.04
C ILE A 319 -16.97 -22.96 -12.18
N ALA A 320 -16.68 -21.81 -11.56
CA ALA A 320 -17.53 -20.62 -11.66
C ALA A 320 -17.62 -20.08 -13.09
N ILE A 321 -16.54 -20.14 -13.86
CA ILE A 321 -16.51 -19.80 -15.29
C ILE A 321 -17.29 -20.83 -16.11
N ALA A 322 -17.11 -22.12 -15.83
CA ALA A 322 -17.81 -23.22 -16.52
C ALA A 322 -19.34 -23.11 -16.41
N ARG A 323 -19.86 -22.58 -15.29
CA ARG A 323 -21.32 -22.32 -15.14
C ARG A 323 -21.87 -21.41 -16.23
N GLU A 324 -21.10 -20.43 -16.70
CA GLU A 324 -21.53 -19.52 -17.75
C GLU A 324 -21.71 -20.21 -19.11
N ASN A 325 -21.13 -21.41 -19.28
CA ASN A 325 -21.25 -22.22 -20.49
C ASN A 325 -22.45 -23.19 -20.46
N ILE A 326 -23.21 -23.28 -19.36
CA ILE A 326 -24.39 -24.17 -19.24
C ILE A 326 -25.38 -24.03 -20.43
N PRO A 327 -25.70 -22.84 -20.96
CA PRO A 327 -26.60 -22.71 -22.11
C PRO A 327 -26.12 -23.49 -23.35
N PHE A 328 -24.80 -23.56 -23.56
CA PHE A 328 -24.18 -24.28 -24.69
C PHE A 328 -24.12 -25.79 -24.47
N MET A 329 -24.18 -26.24 -23.21
CA MET A 329 -24.16 -27.67 -22.85
C MET A 329 -25.50 -28.37 -23.05
N LYS A 330 -26.63 -27.65 -22.94
CA LYS A 330 -27.98 -28.23 -22.98
C LYS A 330 -28.25 -29.20 -24.15
N PRO A 331 -27.81 -28.92 -25.40
CA PRO A 331 -28.03 -29.84 -26.52
C PRO A 331 -27.32 -31.19 -26.35
N PHE A 332 -26.25 -31.25 -25.55
CA PHE A 332 -25.37 -32.40 -25.41
C PHE A 332 -25.54 -33.14 -24.07
N GLN A 333 -26.49 -32.73 -23.21
CA GLN A 333 -26.60 -33.23 -21.83
C GLN A 333 -26.61 -34.76 -21.73
N ALA A 334 -27.39 -35.45 -22.57
CA ALA A 334 -27.46 -36.92 -22.55
C ALA A 334 -26.15 -37.62 -23.00
N LEU A 335 -25.33 -36.96 -23.83
CA LEU A 335 -24.00 -37.44 -24.19
C LEU A 335 -23.02 -37.23 -23.03
N LEU A 336 -23.04 -36.04 -22.44
CA LEU A 336 -22.18 -35.66 -21.32
C LEU A 336 -22.44 -36.54 -20.08
N ASP A 337 -23.71 -36.77 -19.73
CA ASP A 337 -24.10 -37.62 -18.60
C ASP A 337 -23.55 -39.04 -18.77
N ARG A 338 -23.66 -39.60 -19.98
CA ARG A 338 -23.11 -40.92 -20.31
C ARG A 338 -21.58 -40.93 -20.27
N ALA A 339 -20.95 -39.87 -20.76
CA ALA A 339 -19.49 -39.77 -20.83
C ALA A 339 -18.85 -39.73 -19.42
N PHE A 340 -19.51 -39.13 -18.44
CA PHE A 340 -18.97 -38.95 -17.08
C PHE A 340 -19.64 -39.80 -15.99
N ALA A 341 -20.60 -40.66 -16.35
CA ALA A 341 -21.34 -41.52 -15.41
C ALA A 341 -20.42 -42.37 -14.50
N ASP A 342 -19.26 -42.78 -15.01
CA ASP A 342 -18.31 -43.64 -14.33
C ASP A 342 -17.39 -42.90 -13.33
N ILE A 343 -17.39 -41.56 -13.36
CA ILE A 343 -16.63 -40.69 -12.45
C ILE A 343 -17.48 -40.25 -11.25
N LEU A 344 -18.80 -40.08 -11.42
CA LEU A 344 -19.73 -39.65 -10.37
C LEU A 344 -19.61 -40.47 -9.07
N PRO A 345 -19.51 -41.82 -9.08
CA PRO A 345 -19.35 -42.60 -7.85
C PRO A 345 -18.04 -42.30 -7.11
N LEU A 346 -16.97 -41.98 -7.84
CA LEU A 346 -15.67 -41.64 -7.25
C LEU A 346 -15.68 -40.26 -6.59
N ILE A 347 -16.38 -39.30 -7.20
CA ILE A 347 -16.61 -37.98 -6.61
C ILE A 347 -17.42 -38.12 -5.32
N ALA A 348 -18.48 -38.93 -5.33
CA ALA A 348 -19.28 -39.22 -4.14
C ALA A 348 -18.44 -39.87 -3.02
N ALA A 349 -17.49 -40.74 -3.38
CA ALA A 349 -16.55 -41.36 -2.44
C ALA A 349 -15.43 -40.41 -1.95
N ARG A 350 -15.33 -39.19 -2.50
CA ARG A 350 -14.33 -38.17 -2.14
C ARG A 350 -12.88 -38.67 -2.14
N ASN A 351 -12.53 -39.54 -3.08
CA ASN A 351 -11.17 -40.08 -3.21
C ASN A 351 -10.44 -39.42 -4.40
N PRO A 352 -9.69 -38.31 -4.19
CA PRO A 352 -9.06 -37.57 -5.28
C PRO A 352 -8.03 -38.40 -6.05
N HIS A 353 -7.27 -39.25 -5.35
CA HIS A 353 -6.26 -40.08 -5.99
C HIS A 353 -6.88 -41.14 -6.90
N ALA A 354 -7.99 -41.77 -6.50
CA ALA A 354 -8.71 -42.72 -7.35
C ALA A 354 -9.32 -42.04 -8.58
N ILE A 355 -9.82 -40.80 -8.44
CA ILE A 355 -10.31 -39.99 -9.57
C ILE A 355 -9.14 -39.68 -10.51
N ALA A 356 -8.03 -39.14 -10.00
CA ALA A 356 -6.84 -38.80 -10.79
C ALA A 356 -6.27 -40.05 -11.51
N GLN A 357 -6.19 -41.19 -10.81
CA GLN A 357 -5.76 -42.45 -11.41
C GLN A 357 -6.71 -42.92 -12.52
N LYS A 358 -8.03 -42.80 -12.32
CA LYS A 358 -9.01 -43.16 -13.34
C LYS A 358 -8.92 -42.26 -14.57
N LEU A 359 -8.74 -40.96 -14.37
CA LEU A 359 -8.51 -40.00 -15.46
C LEU A 359 -7.22 -40.33 -16.22
N ARG A 360 -6.11 -40.64 -15.52
CA ARG A 360 -4.87 -41.09 -16.16
C ARG A 360 -5.04 -42.38 -16.96
N ASN A 361 -5.75 -43.37 -16.41
CA ASN A 361 -5.99 -44.63 -17.12
C ASN A 361 -6.86 -44.42 -18.38
N ARG A 362 -7.78 -43.46 -18.35
CA ARG A 362 -8.72 -43.17 -19.44
C ARG A 362 -8.11 -42.32 -20.54
N PHE A 363 -7.25 -41.36 -20.19
CA PHE A 363 -6.76 -40.33 -21.11
C PHE A 363 -5.24 -40.31 -21.29
N GLY A 364 -4.50 -41.21 -20.62
CA GLY A 364 -3.06 -41.37 -20.73
C GLY A 364 -2.28 -40.86 -19.52
N THR A 365 -0.97 -41.13 -19.52
CA THR A 365 -0.05 -40.85 -18.41
C THR A 365 0.40 -39.39 -18.32
N GLU A 366 0.27 -38.62 -19.40
CA GLU A 366 0.54 -37.18 -19.38
C GLU A 366 -0.57 -36.48 -18.59
N ARG A 367 -0.21 -35.54 -17.70
CA ARG A 367 -1.14 -34.81 -16.81
C ARG A 367 -2.08 -33.84 -17.55
N THR A 368 -2.35 -34.10 -18.82
CA THR A 368 -3.01 -33.20 -19.78
C THR A 368 -4.51 -33.52 -19.77
N LEU A 369 -5.27 -32.78 -18.95
CA LEU A 369 -6.74 -32.88 -18.96
C LEU A 369 -7.35 -32.39 -20.29
N LYS A 370 -6.55 -31.82 -21.19
CA LYS A 370 -6.94 -31.53 -22.58
C LYS A 370 -7.51 -32.73 -23.33
N LYS A 371 -6.98 -33.94 -23.09
CA LYS A 371 -7.49 -35.17 -23.74
C LYS A 371 -8.90 -35.53 -23.28
N LEU A 372 -9.31 -35.08 -22.09
CA LEU A 372 -10.69 -35.21 -21.63
C LEU A 372 -11.63 -34.33 -22.47
N ALA A 373 -11.21 -33.12 -22.81
CA ALA A 373 -11.99 -32.22 -23.65
C ALA A 373 -12.14 -32.73 -25.09
N GLN A 374 -11.14 -33.45 -25.60
CA GLN A 374 -11.12 -34.02 -26.95
C GLN A 374 -11.83 -35.38 -27.07
N GLY A 375 -12.18 -35.99 -25.94
CA GLY A 375 -12.59 -37.40 -25.87
C GLY A 375 -14.06 -37.68 -26.13
N ILE A 376 -14.90 -36.66 -26.35
CA ILE A 376 -16.34 -36.83 -26.60
C ILE A 376 -16.63 -36.41 -28.05
N THR A 377 -16.82 -37.40 -28.92
CA THR A 377 -17.17 -37.18 -30.33
C THR A 377 -18.38 -36.27 -30.47
N ASP A 378 -18.35 -35.37 -31.45
CA ASP A 378 -19.41 -34.40 -31.78
C ASP A 378 -19.72 -33.35 -30.70
N VAL A 379 -18.84 -33.20 -29.70
CA VAL A 379 -18.96 -32.18 -28.65
C VAL A 379 -17.70 -31.32 -28.64
N ASP A 380 -17.87 -29.99 -28.69
CA ASP A 380 -16.75 -29.06 -28.63
C ASP A 380 -15.99 -29.14 -27.30
N GLU A 381 -14.67 -28.98 -27.36
CA GLU A 381 -13.75 -29.12 -26.21
C GLU A 381 -14.21 -28.31 -24.98
N PHE A 382 -14.67 -27.07 -25.17
CA PHE A 382 -15.07 -26.19 -24.08
C PHE A 382 -16.36 -26.68 -23.39
N ILE A 383 -17.26 -27.33 -24.12
CA ILE A 383 -18.51 -27.90 -23.59
C ILE A 383 -18.17 -29.11 -22.72
N SER A 384 -17.34 -30.03 -23.24
CA SER A 384 -16.89 -31.21 -22.50
C SER A 384 -16.11 -30.83 -21.24
N MET A 385 -15.22 -29.83 -21.31
CA MET A 385 -14.48 -29.33 -20.16
C MET A 385 -15.40 -28.67 -19.13
N SER A 386 -16.35 -27.83 -19.58
CA SER A 386 -17.32 -27.18 -18.68
C SER A 386 -18.15 -28.23 -17.93
N ALA A 387 -18.62 -29.26 -18.64
CA ALA A 387 -19.35 -30.38 -18.06
C ALA A 387 -18.54 -31.13 -16.99
N PHE A 388 -17.27 -31.41 -17.27
CA PHE A 388 -16.37 -32.07 -16.32
C PHE A 388 -16.15 -31.23 -15.05
N LEU A 389 -15.87 -29.94 -15.20
CA LEU A 389 -15.67 -29.03 -14.06
C LEU A 389 -16.92 -28.98 -13.17
N LEU A 390 -18.10 -28.91 -13.78
CA LEU A 390 -19.37 -28.86 -13.04
C LEU A 390 -19.68 -30.13 -12.25
N LEU A 391 -19.03 -31.27 -12.53
CA LEU A 391 -19.13 -32.46 -11.66
C LEU A 391 -18.62 -32.20 -10.23
N PHE A 392 -17.73 -31.21 -10.06
CA PHE A 392 -17.10 -30.85 -8.80
C PHE A 392 -17.74 -29.63 -8.14
N GLU A 393 -18.88 -29.14 -8.64
CA GLU A 393 -19.54 -27.92 -8.14
C GLU A 393 -19.81 -27.96 -6.62
N ALA A 394 -20.19 -29.13 -6.10
CA ALA A 394 -20.43 -29.35 -4.67
C ALA A 394 -19.15 -29.66 -3.86
N ALA A 395 -18.01 -29.85 -4.51
CA ALA A 395 -16.73 -30.16 -3.87
C ALA A 395 -15.50 -29.60 -4.64
N PRO A 396 -15.34 -28.26 -4.77
CA PRO A 396 -14.22 -27.66 -5.53
C PRO A 396 -12.83 -28.05 -5.01
N GLU A 397 -12.67 -28.22 -3.69
CA GLU A 397 -11.39 -28.66 -3.11
C GLU A 397 -10.98 -30.06 -3.58
N LEU A 398 -11.95 -30.94 -3.88
CA LEU A 398 -11.64 -32.26 -4.43
C LEU A 398 -11.00 -32.14 -5.82
N LEU A 399 -11.52 -31.24 -6.67
CA LEU A 399 -10.94 -30.97 -7.98
C LEU A 399 -9.50 -30.45 -7.86
N LYS A 400 -9.23 -29.57 -6.90
CA LYS A 400 -7.87 -29.09 -6.63
C LYS A 400 -6.90 -30.23 -6.34
N HIS A 401 -7.30 -31.20 -5.52
CA HIS A 401 -6.46 -32.39 -5.27
C HIS A 401 -6.30 -33.29 -6.51
N VAL A 402 -7.30 -33.36 -7.40
CA VAL A 402 -7.22 -34.12 -8.65
C VAL A 402 -6.23 -33.47 -9.63
N VAL A 403 -6.33 -32.15 -9.81
CA VAL A 403 -5.50 -31.37 -10.75
C VAL A 403 -4.03 -31.39 -10.34
N PHE A 404 -3.76 -31.24 -9.05
CA PHE A 404 -2.40 -31.22 -8.50
C PHE A 404 -1.95 -32.57 -7.93
N ASP A 405 -2.55 -33.69 -8.35
CA ASP A 405 -2.18 -35.03 -7.86
C ASP A 405 -0.69 -35.32 -8.13
N GLY A 406 0.05 -35.67 -7.08
CA GLY A 406 1.49 -35.90 -7.13
C GLY A 406 2.38 -34.65 -7.19
N ILE A 407 1.81 -33.44 -7.19
CA ILE A 407 2.52 -32.15 -7.06
C ILE A 407 1.80 -31.20 -6.09
N PHE A 408 1.03 -31.74 -5.17
CA PHE A 408 0.25 -30.92 -4.25
C PHE A 408 1.15 -30.22 -3.23
N SER A 409 2.23 -30.87 -2.79
CA SER A 409 3.19 -30.29 -1.85
C SER A 409 4.15 -29.31 -2.56
N GLU A 410 4.63 -28.29 -1.85
CA GLU A 410 5.66 -27.37 -2.38
C GLU A 410 6.96 -28.09 -2.78
N ARG A 411 7.31 -29.15 -2.05
CA ARG A 411 8.47 -30.00 -2.35
C ARG A 411 8.35 -30.64 -3.73
N ASP A 412 7.19 -31.23 -4.03
CA ASP A 412 6.98 -31.99 -5.27
C ASP A 412 6.71 -31.06 -6.47
N PHE A 413 6.23 -29.84 -6.21
CA PHE A 413 6.00 -28.82 -7.23
C PHE A 413 7.25 -27.95 -7.48
N CYS A 414 8.43 -28.56 -7.55
CA CYS A 414 9.70 -27.87 -7.75
C CYS A 414 10.43 -28.40 -8.99
N GLY A 415 10.69 -27.52 -9.97
CA GLY A 415 11.41 -27.87 -11.20
C GLY A 415 10.74 -29.00 -12.00
N ILE A 416 9.41 -28.95 -12.13
CA ILE A 416 8.62 -29.94 -12.88
C ILE A 416 8.75 -29.78 -14.40
N GLY A 417 9.37 -28.69 -14.87
CA GLY A 417 9.52 -28.35 -16.28
C GLY A 417 8.30 -27.66 -16.88
N ILE A 418 8.52 -26.95 -17.99
CA ILE A 418 7.50 -26.09 -18.62
C ILE A 418 6.32 -26.87 -19.18
N GLU A 419 6.54 -28.03 -19.81
CA GLU A 419 5.46 -28.83 -20.41
C GLU A 419 4.46 -29.33 -19.35
N ALA A 420 4.98 -29.83 -18.23
CA ALA A 420 4.14 -30.26 -17.12
C ALA A 420 3.43 -29.08 -16.46
N TYR A 421 4.09 -27.92 -16.35
CA TYR A 421 3.51 -26.70 -15.81
C TYR A 421 2.36 -26.15 -16.69
N GLU A 422 2.58 -25.98 -18.00
CA GLU A 422 1.59 -25.47 -18.95
C GLU A 422 0.35 -26.37 -19.03
N SER A 423 0.53 -27.70 -18.90
CA SER A 423 -0.59 -28.67 -18.90
C SER A 423 -1.63 -28.44 -17.79
N LEU A 424 -1.23 -27.82 -16.67
CA LEU A 424 -2.17 -27.45 -15.60
C LEU A 424 -3.13 -26.32 -16.04
N GLY A 425 -2.77 -25.59 -17.08
CA GLY A 425 -3.62 -24.59 -17.74
C GLY A 425 -4.76 -25.18 -18.57
N ASP A 426 -4.74 -26.48 -18.88
CA ASP A 426 -5.70 -27.13 -19.79
C ASP A 426 -7.17 -27.05 -19.34
N ILE A 427 -7.40 -26.99 -18.03
CA ILE A 427 -8.75 -26.91 -17.45
C ILE A 427 -9.26 -25.47 -17.36
N GLN A 428 -8.42 -24.52 -17.73
CA GLN A 428 -8.70 -23.10 -17.73
C GLN A 428 -8.29 -22.51 -19.09
N GLY A 429 -8.18 -21.18 -19.18
CA GLY A 429 -7.65 -20.50 -20.34
C GLY A 429 -8.34 -20.87 -21.66
N SER A 430 -7.55 -21.26 -22.67
CA SER A 430 -8.02 -21.44 -24.04
C SER A 430 -9.01 -22.59 -24.22
N VAL A 431 -9.08 -23.58 -23.34
CA VAL A 431 -10.10 -24.63 -23.48
C VAL A 431 -11.46 -24.11 -22.99
N LEU A 432 -11.49 -23.35 -21.91
CA LEU A 432 -12.72 -22.95 -21.24
C LEU A 432 -13.32 -21.63 -21.75
N LEU A 433 -12.45 -20.68 -22.11
CA LEU A 433 -12.81 -19.29 -22.41
C LEU A 433 -13.20 -19.08 -23.88
N GLN A 434 -14.18 -19.84 -24.36
CA GLN A 434 -14.64 -19.81 -25.76
C GLN A 434 -15.96 -19.05 -25.96
N THR A 435 -16.54 -18.48 -24.90
CA THR A 435 -17.82 -17.76 -24.96
C THR A 435 -17.69 -16.38 -24.33
N GLU A 436 -18.49 -15.41 -24.80
CA GLU A 436 -18.52 -14.06 -24.22
C GLU A 436 -18.83 -14.08 -22.71
N PRO A 437 -19.84 -14.82 -22.21
CA PRO A 437 -20.10 -14.92 -20.77
C PRO A 437 -18.92 -15.46 -19.96
N ALA A 438 -18.25 -16.51 -20.44
CA ALA A 438 -17.10 -17.10 -19.75
C ALA A 438 -15.91 -16.12 -19.68
N ILE A 439 -15.60 -15.42 -20.79
CA ILE A 439 -14.52 -14.42 -20.83
C ILE A 439 -14.82 -13.27 -19.86
N ARG A 440 -16.05 -12.73 -19.88
CA ARG A 440 -16.44 -11.65 -18.95
C ARG A 440 -16.32 -12.09 -17.50
N LYS A 441 -16.84 -13.28 -17.18
CA LYS A 441 -16.77 -13.85 -15.84
C LYS A 441 -15.33 -14.03 -15.35
N ALA A 442 -14.45 -14.48 -16.24
CA ALA A 442 -13.03 -14.64 -15.93
C ALA A 442 -12.38 -13.30 -15.57
N VAL A 443 -12.60 -12.24 -16.36
CA VAL A 443 -12.05 -10.90 -16.04
C VAL A 443 -12.58 -10.37 -14.70
N GLN A 444 -13.88 -10.58 -14.41
CA GLN A 444 -14.48 -10.17 -13.13
C GLN A 444 -13.85 -10.88 -11.92
N LEU A 445 -13.59 -12.18 -12.04
CA LEU A 445 -12.92 -12.94 -10.98
C LEU A 445 -11.47 -12.49 -10.79
N LEU A 446 -10.76 -12.24 -11.89
CA LEU A 446 -9.39 -11.71 -11.85
C LEU A 446 -9.33 -10.34 -11.14
N LEU A 447 -10.19 -9.40 -11.51
CA LEU A 447 -10.27 -8.08 -10.88
C LEU A 447 -10.58 -8.20 -9.38
N LYS A 448 -11.50 -9.12 -9.02
CA LYS A 448 -11.80 -9.39 -7.61
C LYS A 448 -10.56 -9.86 -6.84
N LYS A 449 -9.81 -10.84 -7.35
CA LYS A 449 -8.54 -11.28 -6.74
C LYS A 449 -7.54 -10.14 -6.62
N ALA A 450 -7.39 -9.34 -7.67
CA ALA A 450 -6.48 -8.22 -7.70
C ALA A 450 -6.82 -7.18 -6.62
N LYS A 451 -8.11 -6.89 -6.38
CA LYS A 451 -8.54 -6.00 -5.28
C LYS A 451 -8.26 -6.59 -3.91
N GLU A 452 -8.57 -7.87 -3.70
CA GLU A 452 -8.32 -8.58 -2.44
C GLU A 452 -6.83 -8.54 -2.06
N ASP A 453 -5.95 -8.49 -3.06
CA ASP A 453 -4.51 -8.41 -2.89
C ASP A 453 -3.94 -6.99 -3.03
N ASN A 454 -4.80 -5.96 -3.02
CA ASN A 454 -4.45 -4.55 -3.07
C ASN A 454 -3.62 -4.12 -4.30
N VAL A 455 -3.88 -4.75 -5.44
CA VAL A 455 -3.35 -4.34 -6.74
C VAL A 455 -4.03 -3.03 -7.16
N ARG A 456 -3.24 -2.05 -7.55
CA ARG A 456 -3.69 -0.74 -8.06
C ARG A 456 -3.43 -0.56 -9.55
N TYR A 457 -2.51 -1.35 -10.09
CA TYR A 457 -2.21 -1.38 -11.51
C TYR A 457 -2.01 -2.81 -12.00
N LEU A 458 -2.69 -3.18 -13.09
CA LEU A 458 -2.63 -4.52 -13.68
C LEU A 458 -2.42 -4.43 -15.19
N GLU A 459 -1.33 -5.02 -15.69
CA GLU A 459 -1.14 -5.30 -17.12
C GLU A 459 -1.51 -6.75 -17.39
N LEU A 460 -2.72 -6.96 -17.91
CA LEU A 460 -3.22 -8.29 -18.26
C LEU A 460 -2.70 -8.69 -19.64
N ARG A 461 -1.99 -9.81 -19.72
CA ARG A 461 -1.50 -10.34 -20.99
C ARG A 461 -2.35 -11.50 -21.49
N CYS A 462 -2.67 -11.51 -22.78
CA CYS A 462 -3.49 -12.56 -23.38
C CYS A 462 -3.18 -12.77 -24.88
N SER A 463 -3.53 -13.94 -25.40
CA SER A 463 -3.48 -14.26 -26.84
C SER A 463 -4.91 -14.36 -27.38
N PRO A 464 -5.52 -13.29 -27.94
CA PRO A 464 -6.94 -13.25 -28.30
C PRO A 464 -7.40 -14.39 -29.21
N GLU A 465 -6.59 -14.76 -30.21
CA GLU A 465 -6.87 -15.88 -31.11
C GLU A 465 -6.95 -17.27 -30.44
N ASN A 466 -6.50 -17.43 -29.18
CA ASN A 466 -6.68 -18.69 -28.47
C ASN A 466 -8.13 -18.91 -28.01
N TYR A 467 -8.98 -17.88 -28.11
CA TYR A 467 -10.36 -17.85 -27.59
C TYR A 467 -11.41 -17.79 -28.72
N THR A 468 -11.05 -18.18 -29.94
CA THR A 468 -11.87 -18.01 -31.16
C THR A 468 -12.44 -19.32 -31.73
N LYS A 469 -12.20 -20.47 -31.08
CA LYS A 469 -12.62 -21.79 -31.58
C LYS A 469 -14.15 -21.93 -31.69
N ASN A 470 -14.92 -21.18 -30.89
CA ASN A 470 -16.38 -21.16 -30.94
C ASN A 470 -16.94 -19.92 -31.69
N GLY A 471 -16.21 -19.43 -32.70
CA GLY A 471 -16.71 -18.43 -33.65
C GLY A 471 -16.59 -16.96 -33.21
N LEU A 472 -15.99 -16.68 -32.05
CA LEU A 472 -15.59 -15.31 -31.70
C LEU A 472 -14.42 -14.86 -32.59
N SER A 473 -14.33 -13.56 -32.91
CA SER A 473 -13.13 -13.00 -33.53
C SER A 473 -12.13 -12.52 -32.48
N GLY A 474 -10.83 -12.52 -32.78
CA GLY A 474 -9.81 -11.99 -31.88
C GLY A 474 -10.08 -10.54 -31.44
N LYS A 475 -10.60 -9.70 -32.35
CA LYS A 475 -11.03 -8.33 -32.04
C LYS A 475 -12.17 -8.28 -31.03
N LYS A 476 -13.18 -9.15 -31.18
CA LYS A 476 -14.29 -9.24 -30.23
C LYS A 476 -13.78 -9.69 -28.87
N VAL A 477 -12.94 -10.72 -28.80
CA VAL A 477 -12.31 -11.20 -27.55
C VAL A 477 -11.53 -10.10 -26.85
N LEU A 478 -10.61 -9.44 -27.57
CA LEU A 478 -9.79 -8.36 -27.02
C LEU A 478 -10.66 -7.22 -26.47
N ASN A 479 -11.69 -6.81 -27.22
CA ASN A 479 -12.61 -5.77 -26.77
C ASN A 479 -13.43 -6.18 -25.55
N LEU A 480 -13.87 -7.45 -25.45
CA LEU A 480 -14.57 -7.95 -24.26
C LEU A 480 -13.69 -7.83 -23.01
N ILE A 481 -12.43 -8.26 -23.12
CA ILE A 481 -11.47 -8.18 -22.02
C ILE A 481 -11.25 -6.71 -21.63
N ARG A 482 -10.99 -5.83 -22.61
CA ARG A 482 -10.74 -4.40 -22.37
C ARG A 482 -11.95 -3.67 -21.78
N GLN A 483 -13.17 -4.04 -22.17
CA GLN A 483 -14.42 -3.48 -21.62
C GLN A 483 -14.59 -3.84 -20.15
N GLU A 484 -14.44 -5.12 -19.81
CA GLU A 484 -14.59 -5.57 -18.42
C GLU A 484 -13.48 -5.01 -17.53
N LEU A 485 -12.24 -4.93 -18.01
CA LEU A 485 -11.13 -4.29 -17.29
C LEU A 485 -11.38 -2.80 -17.04
N ALA A 486 -11.98 -2.07 -17.99
CA ALA A 486 -12.30 -0.65 -17.85
C ALA A 486 -13.53 -0.38 -16.96
N SER A 487 -14.36 -1.40 -16.70
CA SER A 487 -15.53 -1.26 -15.83
C SER A 487 -15.16 -1.05 -14.36
N ASP A 488 -13.91 -1.35 -14.00
CA ASP A 488 -13.40 -1.20 -12.65
C ASP A 488 -12.73 0.15 -12.43
N SER A 489 -13.26 0.95 -11.49
CA SER A 489 -12.71 2.27 -11.17
C SER A 489 -11.56 2.24 -10.17
N ASP A 490 -11.36 1.11 -9.46
CA ASP A 490 -10.39 1.03 -8.35
C ASP A 490 -9.00 0.60 -8.83
N ILE A 491 -8.96 -0.20 -9.90
CA ILE A 491 -7.73 -0.73 -10.51
C ILE A 491 -7.51 -0.04 -11.85
N THR A 492 -6.35 0.60 -12.01
CA THR A 492 -5.92 1.03 -13.35
C THR A 492 -5.45 -0.19 -14.12
N THR A 493 -5.88 -0.36 -15.37
CA THR A 493 -5.59 -1.57 -16.15
C THR A 493 -4.94 -1.23 -17.50
N GLY A 494 -4.21 -2.19 -18.05
CA GLY A 494 -3.72 -2.19 -19.42
C GLY A 494 -3.72 -3.61 -19.97
N VAL A 495 -3.75 -3.75 -21.29
CA VAL A 495 -3.71 -5.06 -21.97
C VAL A 495 -2.44 -5.20 -22.78
N ILE A 496 -1.85 -6.39 -22.74
CA ILE A 496 -0.71 -6.80 -23.58
C ILE A 496 -1.15 -7.98 -24.44
N VAL A 497 -0.95 -7.90 -25.75
CA VAL A 497 -1.22 -9.04 -26.66
C VAL A 497 0.03 -9.90 -26.80
N ILE A 498 -0.14 -11.20 -26.64
CA ILE A 498 0.96 -12.18 -26.67
C ILE A 498 0.93 -12.97 -27.97
N ALA A 499 2.08 -13.05 -28.65
CA ALA A 499 2.39 -14.06 -29.64
C ALA A 499 3.03 -15.30 -28.96
N SER A 500 2.51 -16.49 -29.25
CA SER A 500 3.08 -17.75 -28.77
C SER A 500 4.17 -18.25 -29.72
N ARG A 501 5.42 -18.37 -29.24
CA ARG A 501 6.57 -18.77 -30.08
C ARG A 501 6.50 -20.19 -30.65
N HIS A 502 5.79 -21.09 -29.97
CA HIS A 502 5.53 -22.46 -30.41
C HIS A 502 4.18 -22.59 -31.16
N GLY A 503 3.49 -21.46 -31.40
CA GLY A 503 2.24 -21.42 -32.15
C GLY A 503 2.45 -21.39 -33.67
N GLU A 504 1.35 -21.50 -34.40
CA GLU A 504 1.37 -21.35 -35.85
C GLU A 504 1.69 -19.90 -36.24
N ARG A 505 2.53 -19.71 -37.26
CA ARG A 505 2.89 -18.36 -37.74
C ARG A 505 1.67 -17.54 -38.18
N ASP A 506 0.64 -18.19 -38.69
CA ASP A 506 -0.63 -17.55 -39.06
C ASP A 506 -1.35 -16.93 -37.85
N THR A 507 -1.33 -17.60 -36.69
CA THR A 507 -1.89 -17.05 -35.44
C THR A 507 -1.12 -15.81 -34.99
N ILE A 508 0.21 -15.83 -35.13
CA ILE A 508 1.05 -14.69 -34.76
C ILE A 508 0.77 -13.49 -35.70
N ASP A 509 0.63 -13.73 -37.01
CA ASP A 509 0.30 -12.68 -37.98
C ASP A 509 -1.09 -12.06 -37.70
N LYS A 510 -2.06 -12.87 -37.27
CA LYS A 510 -3.37 -12.39 -36.81
C LYS A 510 -3.24 -11.48 -35.58
N HIS A 511 -2.42 -11.83 -34.59
CA HIS A 511 -2.19 -10.97 -33.42
C HIS A 511 -1.50 -9.65 -33.80
N VAL A 512 -0.49 -9.70 -34.67
CA VAL A 512 0.22 -8.51 -35.20
C VAL A 512 -0.77 -7.60 -35.93
N THR A 513 -1.60 -8.16 -36.81
CA THR A 513 -2.63 -7.43 -37.56
C THR A 513 -3.66 -6.82 -36.63
N LEU A 514 -4.19 -7.59 -35.67
CA LEU A 514 -5.15 -7.13 -34.68
C LEU A 514 -4.62 -5.94 -33.88
N VAL A 515 -3.38 -6.03 -33.38
CA VAL A 515 -2.75 -4.95 -32.61
C VAL A 515 -2.58 -3.71 -33.46
N ARG A 516 -2.08 -3.85 -34.69
CA ARG A 516 -1.92 -2.73 -35.62
C ARG A 516 -3.24 -2.02 -35.89
N GLU A 517 -4.33 -2.76 -36.09
CA GLU A 517 -5.67 -2.20 -36.30
C GLU A 517 -6.18 -1.50 -35.04
N CYS A 518 -6.03 -2.11 -33.86
CA CYS A 518 -6.43 -1.50 -32.60
C CYS A 518 -5.72 -0.17 -32.32
N LEU A 519 -4.41 -0.09 -32.58
CA LEU A 519 -3.63 1.15 -32.39
C LEU A 519 -4.06 2.27 -33.36
N GLN A 520 -4.61 1.94 -34.53
CA GLN A 520 -5.16 2.95 -35.45
C GLN A 520 -6.50 3.51 -34.96
N GLU A 521 -7.27 2.70 -34.24
CA GLU A 521 -8.60 3.05 -33.72
C GLU A 521 -8.56 3.73 -32.33
N GLU A 522 -7.46 3.57 -31.59
CA GLU A 522 -7.36 3.96 -30.17
C GLU A 522 -7.51 5.46 -29.87
N ASN A 523 -7.30 6.33 -30.85
CA ASN A 523 -7.50 7.78 -30.69
C ASN A 523 -9.00 8.18 -30.49
N GLN A 524 -9.93 7.24 -30.43
CA GLN A 524 -11.38 7.52 -30.42
C GLN A 524 -12.19 6.91 -29.26
N ASN A 525 -11.62 6.05 -28.39
CA ASN A 525 -12.43 5.27 -27.42
C ASN A 525 -11.84 5.22 -25.99
N GLU A 526 -12.14 6.23 -25.16
CA GLU A 526 -11.77 6.27 -23.73
C GLU A 526 -12.48 5.21 -22.85
N VAL A 527 -13.44 4.46 -23.41
CA VAL A 527 -14.28 3.49 -22.67
C VAL A 527 -13.60 2.11 -22.52
N LEU A 528 -12.45 1.89 -23.16
CA LEU A 528 -11.73 0.61 -23.15
C LEU A 528 -10.41 0.74 -22.39
N ALA A 529 -10.00 -0.31 -21.68
CA ALA A 529 -8.66 -0.39 -21.12
C ALA A 529 -7.64 -0.27 -22.27
N PRO A 530 -6.53 0.47 -22.12
CA PRO A 530 -5.58 0.70 -23.22
C PRO A 530 -4.81 -0.57 -23.60
N LEU A 531 -4.52 -0.74 -24.89
CA LEU A 531 -3.52 -1.69 -25.38
C LEU A 531 -2.14 -1.07 -25.17
N VAL A 532 -1.40 -1.57 -24.18
CA VAL A 532 -0.16 -0.92 -23.72
C VAL A 532 1.10 -1.61 -24.21
N GLY A 533 1.02 -2.86 -24.69
CA GLY A 533 2.20 -3.59 -25.14
C GLY A 533 1.93 -4.83 -25.97
N PHE A 534 3.02 -5.42 -26.45
CA PHE A 534 3.09 -6.70 -27.13
C PHE A 534 4.11 -7.62 -26.47
N ASP A 535 3.86 -8.93 -26.47
CA ASP A 535 4.72 -9.94 -25.84
C ASP A 535 4.98 -11.14 -26.75
N LEU A 536 6.12 -11.80 -26.50
CA LEU A 536 6.48 -13.09 -27.08
C LEU A 536 6.72 -14.09 -25.93
N ALA A 537 5.83 -15.07 -25.80
CA ALA A 537 5.85 -16.05 -24.71
C ALA A 537 5.94 -17.49 -25.22
N GLY A 538 6.01 -18.45 -24.29
CA GLY A 538 6.08 -19.90 -24.54
C GLY A 538 7.51 -20.46 -24.52
N ASN A 539 7.66 -21.76 -24.79
CA ASN A 539 8.93 -22.49 -24.72
C ASN A 539 10.08 -21.89 -25.55
N GLU A 540 11.05 -21.27 -24.88
CA GLU A 540 12.14 -20.52 -25.51
C GLU A 540 13.01 -21.31 -26.48
N GLN A 541 13.03 -22.63 -26.35
CA GLN A 541 13.81 -23.52 -27.20
C GLN A 541 13.16 -23.78 -28.56
N SER A 542 11.87 -23.43 -28.73
CA SER A 542 11.13 -23.69 -29.98
C SER A 542 11.54 -22.75 -31.12
N ALA A 543 11.84 -21.48 -30.82
CA ALA A 543 12.26 -20.48 -31.79
C ALA A 543 12.98 -19.32 -31.09
N ALA A 544 14.06 -18.84 -31.69
CA ALA A 544 14.84 -17.73 -31.15
C ALA A 544 14.11 -16.40 -31.34
N ALA A 545 14.27 -15.46 -30.39
CA ALA A 545 13.56 -14.18 -30.41
C ALA A 545 13.83 -13.38 -31.71
N GLN A 546 15.06 -13.42 -32.21
CA GLN A 546 15.44 -12.71 -33.44
C GLN A 546 14.65 -13.13 -34.69
N GLU A 547 14.12 -14.36 -34.72
CA GLU A 547 13.38 -14.89 -35.87
C GLU A 547 12.04 -14.18 -36.09
N PHE A 548 11.47 -13.57 -35.05
CA PHE A 548 10.19 -12.88 -35.10
C PHE A 548 10.30 -11.40 -35.47
N ARG A 549 11.53 -10.88 -35.64
CA ARG A 549 11.76 -9.45 -35.87
C ARG A 549 10.93 -8.90 -37.01
N GLU A 550 11.04 -9.50 -38.20
CA GLU A 550 10.35 -9.03 -39.39
C GLU A 550 8.81 -9.06 -39.25
N MET A 551 8.28 -10.07 -38.57
CA MET A 551 6.85 -10.17 -38.29
C MET A 551 6.37 -9.09 -37.30
N PHE A 552 7.22 -8.67 -36.37
CA PHE A 552 6.88 -7.69 -35.34
C PHE A 552 7.18 -6.25 -35.76
N LEU A 553 7.94 -6.02 -36.85
CA LEU A 553 8.22 -4.69 -37.39
C LEU A 553 6.95 -3.81 -37.52
N PRO A 554 5.81 -4.28 -38.04
CA PRO A 554 4.60 -3.45 -38.17
C PRO A 554 4.04 -2.93 -36.84
N VAL A 555 4.30 -3.63 -35.72
CA VAL A 555 3.92 -3.21 -34.37
C VAL A 555 4.99 -2.29 -33.77
N MET A 556 6.27 -2.58 -33.99
CA MET A 556 7.38 -1.71 -33.57
C MET A 556 7.32 -0.33 -34.23
N GLU A 557 6.95 -0.24 -35.51
CA GLU A 557 6.77 1.03 -36.24
C GLU A 557 5.67 1.93 -35.65
N ARG A 558 4.80 1.36 -34.80
CA ARG A 558 3.79 2.10 -34.04
C ARG A 558 4.28 2.56 -32.67
N CYS A 559 5.55 2.30 -32.34
CA CYS A 559 6.15 2.61 -31.04
C CYS A 559 5.41 1.98 -29.86
N LEU A 560 4.72 0.85 -30.07
CA LEU A 560 4.11 0.10 -28.97
C LEU A 560 5.22 -0.52 -28.11
N HIS A 561 4.99 -0.60 -26.79
CA HIS A 561 5.94 -1.23 -25.90
C HIS A 561 6.06 -2.73 -26.12
N PHE A 562 7.25 -3.27 -25.90
CA PHE A 562 7.50 -4.71 -25.95
C PHE A 562 7.99 -5.22 -24.59
N THR A 563 7.36 -6.28 -24.09
CA THR A 563 7.97 -7.17 -23.10
C THR A 563 8.22 -8.51 -23.77
N ILE A 564 9.26 -9.25 -23.40
CA ILE A 564 9.57 -10.54 -24.05
C ILE A 564 9.97 -11.53 -22.97
N HIS A 565 9.35 -12.71 -22.95
CA HIS A 565 9.84 -13.81 -22.12
C HIS A 565 11.23 -14.23 -22.62
N ALA A 566 12.25 -14.10 -21.80
CA ALA A 566 13.60 -14.47 -22.20
C ALA A 566 14.46 -14.86 -21.00
N GLY A 567 15.31 -15.86 -21.19
CA GLY A 567 16.24 -16.35 -20.19
C GLY A 567 15.57 -17.05 -19.01
N GLU A 568 14.38 -17.61 -19.19
CA GLU A 568 13.75 -18.48 -18.19
C GLU A 568 14.37 -19.88 -18.21
N ILE A 569 14.40 -20.48 -19.40
CA ILE A 569 14.94 -21.83 -19.67
C ILE A 569 16.15 -21.75 -20.59
N ALA A 570 16.19 -20.75 -21.47
CA ALA A 570 17.32 -20.51 -22.36
C ALA A 570 18.41 -19.69 -21.68
N ASP A 571 19.59 -19.67 -22.30
CA ASP A 571 20.72 -18.86 -21.83
C ASP A 571 20.47 -17.34 -21.99
N ALA A 572 21.39 -16.54 -21.44
CA ALA A 572 21.32 -15.09 -21.49
C ALA A 572 21.41 -14.50 -22.92
N GLY A 573 21.80 -15.30 -23.92
CA GLY A 573 21.74 -14.92 -25.33
C GLY A 573 20.31 -14.66 -25.79
N SER A 574 19.32 -15.40 -25.26
CA SER A 574 17.89 -15.14 -25.47
C SER A 574 17.50 -13.72 -24.99
N ILE A 575 17.99 -13.32 -23.81
CA ILE A 575 17.77 -11.99 -23.23
C ILE A 575 18.38 -10.90 -24.11
N TRP A 576 19.62 -11.13 -24.58
CA TRP A 576 20.28 -10.20 -25.50
C TRP A 576 19.47 -10.03 -26.79
N GLN A 577 19.00 -11.12 -27.39
CA GLN A 577 18.21 -11.07 -28.62
C GLN A 577 16.88 -10.33 -28.41
N ALA A 578 16.19 -10.58 -27.29
CA ALA A 578 14.96 -9.86 -26.96
C ALA A 578 15.17 -8.33 -26.94
N VAL A 579 16.23 -7.86 -26.28
CA VAL A 579 16.51 -6.42 -26.17
C VAL A 579 16.97 -5.82 -27.50
N TYR A 580 17.89 -6.47 -28.22
CA TYR A 580 18.54 -5.86 -29.38
C TYR A 580 17.86 -6.17 -30.72
N HIS A 581 17.18 -7.31 -30.86
CA HIS A 581 16.44 -7.66 -32.07
C HIS A 581 14.95 -7.36 -31.97
N LEU A 582 14.35 -7.42 -30.78
CA LEU A 582 12.92 -7.14 -30.61
C LEU A 582 12.63 -5.82 -29.88
N ASN A 583 13.66 -5.02 -29.56
CA ASN A 583 13.52 -3.75 -28.86
C ASN A 583 12.72 -3.88 -27.55
N ALA A 584 12.90 -4.98 -26.81
CA ALA A 584 12.17 -5.20 -25.56
C ALA A 584 12.48 -4.09 -24.53
N ASP A 585 11.42 -3.43 -24.05
CA ASP A 585 11.45 -2.45 -22.95
C ASP A 585 11.58 -3.14 -21.59
N ARG A 586 11.03 -4.36 -21.47
CA ARG A 586 11.08 -5.23 -20.29
C ARG A 586 11.32 -6.68 -20.70
N ILE A 587 11.81 -7.48 -19.76
CA ILE A 587 12.07 -8.90 -19.95
C ILE A 587 11.28 -9.72 -18.93
N GLY A 588 10.47 -10.65 -19.42
CA GLY A 588 9.84 -11.70 -18.62
C GLY A 588 10.89 -12.67 -18.10
N HIS A 589 10.88 -12.91 -16.79
CA HIS A 589 11.75 -13.81 -16.03
C HIS A 589 13.22 -13.39 -15.94
N GLY A 590 13.97 -13.38 -17.05
CA GLY A 590 15.37 -12.92 -17.10
C GLY A 590 16.32 -13.65 -16.14
N LEU A 591 16.11 -14.93 -15.88
CA LEU A 591 16.79 -15.68 -14.80
C LEU A 591 18.29 -15.90 -15.06
N THR A 592 18.69 -16.00 -16.33
CA THR A 592 20.08 -16.24 -16.73
C THR A 592 20.90 -14.97 -16.94
N LEU A 593 20.32 -13.76 -16.78
CA LEU A 593 21.03 -12.48 -16.98
C LEU A 593 22.29 -12.36 -16.11
N ARG A 594 22.28 -12.95 -14.90
CA ARG A 594 23.46 -12.98 -13.99
C ARG A 594 24.71 -13.59 -14.63
N ASP A 595 24.55 -14.42 -15.65
CA ASP A 595 25.66 -15.12 -16.32
C ASP A 595 26.36 -14.22 -17.36
N GLN A 596 25.84 -13.00 -17.60
CA GLN A 596 26.39 -12.00 -18.54
C GLN A 596 26.56 -10.62 -17.87
N PRO A 597 27.67 -10.38 -17.15
CA PRO A 597 27.89 -9.14 -16.40
C PRO A 597 27.80 -7.85 -17.23
N ASP A 598 28.29 -7.86 -18.47
CA ASP A 598 28.23 -6.70 -19.36
C ASP A 598 26.79 -6.38 -19.78
N LEU A 599 25.98 -7.41 -20.05
CA LEU A 599 24.56 -7.24 -20.35
C LEU A 599 23.80 -6.75 -19.12
N MET A 600 24.12 -7.30 -17.95
CA MET A 600 23.55 -6.85 -16.68
C MET A 600 23.86 -5.36 -16.40
N ALA A 601 25.09 -4.91 -16.64
CA ALA A 601 25.45 -3.49 -16.56
C ALA A 601 24.62 -2.64 -17.53
N ARG A 602 24.35 -3.12 -18.75
CA ARG A 602 23.45 -2.44 -19.69
C ARG A 602 22.01 -2.36 -19.21
N PHE A 603 21.48 -3.41 -18.59
CA PHE A 603 20.14 -3.39 -17.98
C PHE A 603 20.05 -2.35 -16.87
N ARG A 604 21.06 -2.28 -15.99
CA ARG A 604 21.16 -1.25 -14.95
C ARG A 604 21.12 0.16 -15.55
N ASP A 605 22.04 0.44 -16.47
CA ASP A 605 22.27 1.79 -17.01
C ASP A 605 21.07 2.29 -17.84
N ARG A 606 20.42 1.40 -18.57
CA ARG A 606 19.21 1.71 -19.36
C ARG A 606 17.91 1.57 -18.57
N SER A 607 17.98 1.08 -17.32
CA SER A 607 16.82 0.76 -16.49
C SER A 607 15.84 -0.24 -17.11
N ILE A 608 16.31 -1.16 -17.96
CA ILE A 608 15.48 -2.24 -18.53
C ILE A 608 14.96 -3.09 -17.38
N CYS A 609 13.65 -3.32 -17.34
CA CYS A 609 12.99 -3.99 -16.24
C CYS A 609 12.97 -5.51 -16.41
N ILE A 610 13.15 -6.23 -15.32
CA ILE A 610 13.04 -7.68 -15.25
C ILE A 610 11.77 -8.02 -14.46
N GLU A 611 10.83 -8.67 -15.12
CA GLU A 611 9.56 -9.14 -14.56
C GLU A 611 9.78 -10.53 -13.95
N MET A 612 10.09 -10.59 -12.65
CA MET A 612 10.36 -11.85 -11.97
C MET A 612 9.06 -12.49 -11.46
N CYS A 613 8.97 -13.82 -11.57
CA CYS A 613 7.77 -14.59 -11.21
C CYS A 613 8.16 -15.76 -10.28
N PRO A 614 8.45 -15.48 -9.00
CA PRO A 614 9.09 -16.42 -8.06
C PRO A 614 8.48 -17.82 -8.01
N SER A 615 7.15 -17.94 -7.88
CA SER A 615 6.50 -19.27 -7.79
C SER A 615 6.61 -20.03 -9.11
N SER A 616 6.34 -19.37 -10.23
CA SER A 616 6.48 -19.96 -11.57
C SER A 616 7.93 -20.41 -11.80
N ASN A 617 8.92 -19.56 -11.50
CA ASN A 617 10.33 -19.90 -11.68
C ASN A 617 10.79 -21.05 -10.76
N TYR A 618 10.28 -21.11 -9.52
CA TYR A 618 10.48 -22.25 -8.63
C TYR A 618 9.89 -23.54 -9.21
N GLN A 619 8.67 -23.47 -9.74
CA GLN A 619 7.92 -24.63 -10.24
C GLN A 619 8.46 -25.14 -11.58
N VAL A 620 8.87 -24.25 -12.49
CA VAL A 620 9.37 -24.60 -13.83
C VAL A 620 10.85 -24.98 -13.77
N VAL A 621 11.71 -24.11 -13.20
CA VAL A 621 13.17 -24.26 -13.26
C VAL A 621 13.73 -24.99 -12.03
N GLY A 622 13.14 -24.79 -10.86
CA GLY A 622 13.56 -25.48 -9.63
C GLY A 622 14.72 -24.81 -8.91
N PHE A 623 14.52 -23.58 -8.45
CA PHE A 623 15.47 -22.89 -7.56
C PHE A 623 15.31 -23.32 -6.11
N LYS A 624 16.34 -23.02 -5.31
CA LYS A 624 16.33 -23.22 -3.86
C LYS A 624 15.29 -22.32 -3.20
N ASP A 625 14.47 -22.93 -2.36
CA ASP A 625 13.61 -22.28 -1.40
C ASP A 625 14.13 -22.62 -0.01
N PHE A 626 14.55 -21.61 0.75
CA PHE A 626 15.16 -21.79 2.07
C PHE A 626 14.16 -22.28 3.14
N THR A 627 12.86 -22.38 2.82
CA THR A 627 11.82 -23.01 3.66
C THR A 627 11.58 -24.49 3.34
N VAL A 628 12.13 -24.99 2.23
CA VAL A 628 11.90 -26.36 1.73
C VAL A 628 13.23 -27.12 1.69
N PRO A 629 13.55 -27.91 2.74
CA PRO A 629 14.84 -28.58 2.87
C PRO A 629 15.25 -29.45 1.67
N GLU A 630 14.29 -30.03 0.96
CA GLU A 630 14.53 -30.86 -0.22
C GLU A 630 15.12 -30.08 -1.42
N THR A 631 15.06 -28.75 -1.38
CA THR A 631 15.62 -27.88 -2.42
C THR A 631 17.01 -27.36 -2.09
N GLU A 632 17.63 -27.80 -0.98
CA GLU A 632 18.94 -27.31 -0.50
C GLU A 632 20.06 -27.39 -1.56
N SER A 633 20.02 -28.42 -2.41
CA SER A 633 20.99 -28.65 -3.49
C SER A 633 20.71 -27.88 -4.79
N ARG A 634 19.58 -27.18 -4.88
CA ARG A 634 19.21 -26.38 -6.06
C ARG A 634 19.99 -25.07 -6.10
N SER A 635 20.03 -24.44 -7.28
CA SER A 635 20.70 -23.15 -7.45
C SER A 635 19.92 -22.02 -6.75
N VAL A 636 20.64 -20.98 -6.31
CA VAL A 636 20.04 -19.81 -5.67
C VAL A 636 19.31 -18.95 -6.71
N TYR A 637 18.15 -18.40 -6.36
CA TYR A 637 17.38 -17.49 -7.20
C TYR A 637 18.14 -16.17 -7.41
N PRO A 638 18.22 -15.61 -8.64
CA PRO A 638 19.13 -14.49 -8.95
C PRO A 638 18.69 -13.13 -8.39
N LEU A 639 17.51 -13.05 -7.75
CA LEU A 639 16.91 -11.80 -7.29
C LEU A 639 17.87 -10.93 -6.47
N LYS A 640 18.55 -11.50 -5.47
CA LYS A 640 19.45 -10.72 -4.61
C LYS A 640 20.61 -10.10 -5.39
N THR A 641 21.20 -10.87 -6.30
CA THR A 641 22.25 -10.37 -7.21
C THR A 641 21.75 -9.19 -8.06
N TYR A 642 20.50 -9.25 -8.55
CA TYR A 642 19.91 -8.19 -9.35
C TYR A 642 19.65 -6.92 -8.55
N LEU A 643 19.11 -7.06 -7.33
CA LEU A 643 18.88 -5.93 -6.42
C LEU A 643 20.21 -5.26 -6.03
N ASP A 644 21.21 -6.04 -5.64
CA ASP A 644 22.53 -5.52 -5.24
C ASP A 644 23.30 -4.88 -6.40
N SER A 645 23.02 -5.33 -7.64
CA SER A 645 23.57 -4.73 -8.87
C SER A 645 22.80 -3.50 -9.36
N GLY A 646 21.72 -3.11 -8.68
CA GLY A 646 20.92 -1.92 -9.02
C GLY A 646 20.01 -2.08 -10.25
N LEU A 647 19.64 -3.32 -10.60
CA LEU A 647 18.69 -3.57 -11.69
C LEU A 647 17.27 -3.14 -11.31
N THR A 648 16.46 -2.80 -12.31
CA THR A 648 15.01 -2.64 -12.10
C THR A 648 14.39 -4.03 -12.08
N VAL A 649 13.82 -4.43 -10.94
CA VAL A 649 13.15 -5.73 -10.79
C VAL A 649 11.74 -5.52 -10.27
N THR A 650 10.78 -6.26 -10.82
CA THR A 650 9.41 -6.36 -10.34
C THR A 650 9.08 -7.80 -9.97
N ILE A 651 8.16 -7.98 -9.04
CA ILE A 651 7.60 -9.28 -8.65
C ILE A 651 6.19 -9.35 -9.22
N ASN A 652 5.86 -10.44 -9.88
CA ASN A 652 4.62 -10.62 -10.65
C ASN A 652 4.10 -12.04 -10.53
N THR A 653 2.83 -12.27 -10.86
CA THR A 653 2.15 -13.55 -10.59
C THR A 653 2.30 -14.61 -11.65
N ASP A 654 2.57 -14.21 -12.89
CA ASP A 654 2.56 -15.06 -14.09
C ASP A 654 1.22 -15.77 -14.27
N ASN A 655 1.06 -16.98 -13.74
CA ASN A 655 -0.17 -17.76 -13.77
C ASN A 655 -0.65 -18.06 -12.34
N MET A 656 -1.49 -17.18 -11.76
CA MET A 656 -1.94 -17.30 -10.36
C MET A 656 -2.56 -18.66 -10.01
N GLY A 657 -3.43 -19.18 -10.87
CA GLY A 657 -4.17 -20.41 -10.65
C GLY A 657 -3.27 -21.64 -10.76
N ILE A 658 -2.37 -21.66 -11.75
CA ILE A 658 -1.38 -22.73 -11.93
C ILE A 658 -0.40 -22.74 -10.76
N SER A 659 0.18 -21.58 -10.45
CA SER A 659 1.19 -21.44 -9.39
C SER A 659 0.62 -21.51 -7.98
N ARG A 660 -0.71 -21.45 -7.82
CA ARG A 660 -1.44 -21.41 -6.55
C ARG A 660 -0.99 -20.24 -5.67
N THR A 661 -0.91 -19.06 -6.26
CA THR A 661 -0.33 -17.87 -5.65
C THR A 661 -1.22 -16.63 -5.80
N SER A 662 -0.82 -15.56 -5.12
CA SER A 662 -1.27 -14.17 -5.28
C SER A 662 -0.04 -13.27 -5.34
N LEU A 663 -0.18 -12.00 -5.72
CA LEU A 663 0.95 -11.10 -5.83
C LEU A 663 1.66 -10.90 -4.48
N SER A 664 0.94 -10.81 -3.36
CA SER A 664 1.52 -10.78 -2.01
C SER A 664 2.25 -12.08 -1.67
N CYS A 665 1.70 -13.24 -2.08
CA CYS A 665 2.39 -14.52 -1.94
C CYS A 665 3.67 -14.57 -2.77
N GLU A 666 3.73 -13.93 -3.94
CA GLU A 666 4.95 -13.84 -4.75
C GLU A 666 6.05 -13.05 -4.05
N PHE A 667 5.74 -11.94 -3.37
CA PHE A 667 6.74 -11.22 -2.56
C PHE A 667 7.28 -12.08 -1.42
N ILE A 668 6.44 -12.92 -0.82
CA ILE A 668 6.85 -13.85 0.23
C ILE A 668 7.71 -14.96 -0.35
N LYS A 669 7.30 -15.55 -1.47
CA LYS A 669 8.07 -16.58 -2.18
C LYS A 669 9.43 -16.05 -2.63
N ALA A 670 9.48 -14.82 -3.14
CA ALA A 670 10.73 -14.12 -3.45
C ALA A 670 11.66 -14.03 -2.23
N ALA A 671 11.10 -13.73 -1.05
CA ALA A 671 11.85 -13.68 0.19
C ALA A 671 12.35 -15.07 0.61
N HIS A 672 11.53 -16.11 0.47
CA HIS A 672 11.91 -17.50 0.75
C HIS A 672 13.02 -18.03 -0.15
N MET A 673 13.08 -17.56 -1.39
CA MET A 673 14.09 -17.95 -2.37
C MET A 673 15.35 -17.07 -2.33
N THR A 674 15.35 -16.04 -1.47
CA THR A 674 16.47 -15.11 -1.30
C THR A 674 17.29 -15.49 -0.06
N PRO A 675 18.63 -15.60 -0.16
CA PRO A 675 19.48 -15.82 1.00
C PRO A 675 19.23 -14.75 2.08
N GLN A 676 18.95 -15.19 3.31
CA GLN A 676 18.63 -14.31 4.44
C GLN A 676 17.34 -13.48 4.28
N GLY A 677 16.46 -13.80 3.32
CA GLY A 677 15.19 -13.09 3.12
C GLY A 677 15.33 -11.67 2.55
N LEU A 678 14.19 -11.00 2.40
CA LEU A 678 14.09 -9.63 1.88
C LEU A 678 13.65 -8.67 2.97
N SER A 679 14.23 -7.47 3.04
CA SER A 679 13.73 -6.45 3.96
C SER A 679 12.44 -5.82 3.45
N LEU A 680 11.65 -5.25 4.36
CA LEU A 680 10.49 -4.45 4.00
C LEU A 680 10.87 -3.29 3.06
N TRP A 681 12.06 -2.72 3.25
CA TRP A 681 12.61 -1.70 2.37
C TRP A 681 12.85 -2.19 0.93
N GLU A 682 13.43 -3.39 0.78
CA GLU A 682 13.65 -4.03 -0.53
C GLU A 682 12.30 -4.35 -1.21
N ILE A 683 11.32 -4.86 -0.45
CA ILE A 683 9.97 -5.12 -0.95
C ILE A 683 9.30 -3.83 -1.46
N ILE A 684 9.33 -2.76 -0.68
CA ILE A 684 8.76 -1.46 -1.08
C ILE A 684 9.48 -0.91 -2.33
N ASN A 685 10.79 -1.15 -2.47
CA ASN A 685 11.54 -0.75 -3.66
C ASN A 685 11.09 -1.51 -4.93
N MET A 686 10.83 -2.81 -4.81
CA MET A 686 10.29 -3.60 -5.93
C MET A 686 8.84 -3.20 -6.27
N ILE A 687 8.03 -2.87 -5.26
CA ILE A 687 6.69 -2.28 -5.46
C ILE A 687 6.79 -0.98 -6.25
N ARG A 688 7.70 -0.07 -5.87
CA ARG A 688 7.99 1.16 -6.62
C ARG A 688 8.39 0.87 -8.06
N SER A 689 9.23 -0.14 -8.25
CA SER A 689 9.69 -0.56 -9.58
C SER A 689 8.51 -1.04 -10.43
N GLY A 690 7.52 -1.72 -9.85
CA GLY A 690 6.28 -2.13 -10.54
C GLY A 690 5.52 -0.94 -11.13
N PHE A 691 5.24 0.07 -10.32
CA PHE A 691 4.58 1.28 -10.84
C PHE A 691 5.46 2.02 -11.86
N LYS A 692 6.77 2.15 -11.59
CA LYS A 692 7.70 2.87 -12.46
C LYS A 692 7.94 2.20 -13.82
N ALA A 693 7.85 0.87 -13.88
CA ALA A 693 8.05 0.10 -15.11
C ALA A 693 6.76 -0.09 -15.92
N SER A 694 5.62 0.43 -15.46
CA SER A 694 4.37 0.38 -16.22
C SER A 694 4.50 1.02 -17.61
N PHE A 695 3.80 0.43 -18.57
CA PHE A 695 3.64 0.91 -19.94
C PHE A 695 2.56 1.99 -20.09
N LEU A 696 2.11 2.55 -18.97
CA LEU A 696 1.24 3.72 -18.98
C LEU A 696 1.97 4.97 -19.49
N PRO A 697 1.22 5.92 -20.09
CA PRO A 697 1.73 7.25 -20.35
C PRO A 697 2.33 7.89 -19.09
N PHE A 698 3.37 8.71 -19.30
CA PHE A 698 4.16 9.29 -18.21
C PHE A 698 3.32 9.94 -17.10
N GLU A 699 2.31 10.74 -17.45
CA GLU A 699 1.47 11.42 -16.45
C GLU A 699 0.64 10.44 -15.61
N LYS A 700 0.06 9.41 -16.23
CA LYS A 700 -0.71 8.37 -15.51
C LYS A 700 0.18 7.53 -14.61
N ARG A 701 1.38 7.19 -15.08
CA ARG A 701 2.38 6.51 -14.27
C ARG A 701 2.83 7.34 -13.07
N ARG A 702 3.03 8.65 -13.26
CA ARG A 702 3.39 9.60 -12.20
C ARG A 702 2.26 9.74 -11.17
N GLU A 703 1.02 9.85 -11.61
CA GLU A 703 -0.17 9.88 -10.75
C GLU A 703 -0.24 8.65 -9.85
N LEU A 704 -0.10 7.45 -10.44
CA LEU A 704 -0.09 6.19 -9.69
C LEU A 704 1.06 6.10 -8.69
N LEU A 705 2.27 6.54 -9.06
CA LEU A 705 3.43 6.56 -8.16
C LEU A 705 3.22 7.49 -6.95
N LEU A 706 2.53 8.62 -7.12
CA LEU A 706 2.22 9.53 -6.01
C LEU A 706 1.13 8.95 -5.10
N LYS A 707 0.10 8.32 -5.70
CA LYS A 707 -0.96 7.65 -4.94
C LYS A 707 -0.40 6.47 -4.14
N SER A 708 0.44 5.63 -4.75
CA SER A 708 1.08 4.51 -4.07
C SER A 708 2.02 4.99 -2.96
N GLU A 709 2.77 6.08 -3.15
CA GLU A 709 3.60 6.68 -2.09
C GLU A 709 2.74 7.08 -0.87
N GLY A 710 1.60 7.72 -1.10
CA GLY A 710 0.66 8.09 -0.03
C GLY A 710 0.08 6.87 0.71
N GLU A 711 -0.38 5.85 -0.02
CA GLU A 711 -0.90 4.60 0.55
C GLU A 711 0.17 3.87 1.39
N ILE A 712 1.40 3.74 0.88
CA ILE A 712 2.52 3.12 1.61
C ILE A 712 2.80 3.86 2.93
N MET A 713 2.82 5.20 2.89
CA MET A 713 3.07 6.00 4.09
C MET A 713 1.96 5.84 5.14
N ASN A 714 0.72 5.61 4.73
CA ASN A 714 -0.37 5.31 5.66
C ASN A 714 -0.21 3.91 6.28
N CYS A 715 0.10 2.88 5.47
CA CYS A 715 0.37 1.54 5.99
C CYS A 715 1.50 1.52 7.02
N ILE A 716 2.58 2.28 6.79
CA ILE A 716 3.70 2.38 7.74
C ILE A 716 3.26 3.00 9.07
N LYS A 717 2.40 4.03 9.06
CA LYS A 717 1.86 4.66 10.26
C LYS A 717 0.95 3.74 11.08
N GLU A 718 0.21 2.87 10.40
CA GLU A 718 -0.68 1.90 11.05
C GLU A 718 0.08 0.73 11.69
N LEU A 719 1.15 0.25 11.03
CA LEU A 719 1.96 -0.88 11.52
C LEU A 719 2.76 -0.54 12.77
N MET A 720 3.23 0.70 12.87
CA MET A 720 3.97 1.21 14.00
C MET A 720 3.22 2.44 14.49
N PRO A 721 2.23 2.32 15.42
CA PRO A 721 1.64 3.49 16.04
C PRO A 721 2.79 4.30 16.64
N LEU A 722 3.09 5.41 15.98
CA LEU A 722 4.36 6.12 16.10
C LEU A 722 4.61 6.65 17.49
#